data_AF-A0A970IYM6-F1
#
_entry.id   AF-A0A970IYM6-F1
#
_cell.length_a   1.000
_cell.length_b   1.000
_cell.length_c   1.000
_cell.angle_alpha   90.00
_cell.angle_beta   90.00
_cell.angle_gamma   90.00
#
_symmetry.space_group_name_H-M   'P 1'
#
loop_
_entity.id
_entity.type
_entity.pdbx_description
1 polymer ?
#
loop_
_entity_poly.entity_id
_entity_poly.type
_entity_poly.pdbx_seq_one_letter_code
_entity_poly.pdbx_strand_id
1 'polypeptide(L)'
;IEIVNGKITALKEGTVSITISIKDRDDVVPVVITVIVSRNSSVSIKIVGPEIIYRNQTVTLKVELKGISGEVIWSSNDTQIVRLTSDGAVTGLNPGTVIITAACNGYTATHELSVLGIEDTVSPTFTLEEDFKQREIVNWNKTFDVLKGIKAFDNADGDITDKIRVTKGFDNQAYGIQVVELEVEDSSGNVTKMTREVEVVWNYDVTFIGHAGSYYGLMNSEEAILYAIQVLKYQAVEVDLKQTKDGVFVLCHDDTFAGYTLASTNWSVLKDVEHTATRCSGFPAQNGSAKNTPYTTKLCTLERFLEICKEYNVKAVIELKYSAGINSNDQSRMPALMDVIERTGMRENVILLTSQLNCLIWTRNNGYSDIECQYLVTSLENEATLQRCIQYNLDISFNITGQNSDEWIARYKEAGLKVSCYTFTQYDDYPKLQSWINKGVDFVTCDWHRMDKVVLPEKSDLPLPTYQVTFTDYDGTVLKVSEVKEGKTAAAPANPTRNGYTFIGWDKDFTNVKQDMVVVAQYRVNNYTITYEANVDEIVESSWPSKQAFIDEFYTDLYNWLLTNGKNIKEITVQGNKVTMTKNGVTVSFDSVEGLKNIDKYDFEKTISNIIYKPVVRASDDSAIIEESEDYFLNSKLYRIKYLDLDRYFINCINKYYPSYDKTYTPLSDGRIQIFFRFHQWQQGTDIGPFNSLPKKYILQENPNYTYQLPTDKTTYTIEDEFDLPSATGNHQFLGWYLDRECTIPITKITKGMTGNIIVYAKWGD
;
A
#
# COMPACT_ATOMS: atom_id res chain seq x y z
N ILE A 1 -47.57 46.21 102.38
CA ILE A 1 -46.28 46.92 102.33
C ILE A 1 -46.00 47.56 103.68
N GLU A 2 -44.76 47.91 103.98
CA GLU A 2 -44.32 48.77 105.09
C GLU A 2 -43.71 50.05 104.50
N ILE A 3 -43.96 51.21 105.11
CA ILE A 3 -43.43 52.51 104.64
C ILE A 3 -42.76 53.23 105.82
N VAL A 4 -41.46 53.49 105.71
CA VAL A 4 -40.68 54.25 106.70
C VAL A 4 -39.83 55.28 105.98
N ASN A 5 -39.96 56.57 106.36
CA ASN A 5 -39.23 57.70 105.76
C ASN A 5 -39.27 57.74 104.22
N GLY A 6 -40.43 57.44 103.61
CA GLY A 6 -40.61 57.45 102.16
C GLY A 6 -40.05 56.23 101.41
N LYS A 7 -39.43 55.27 102.09
CA LYS A 7 -39.01 53.98 101.50
C LYS A 7 -40.09 52.93 101.69
N ILE A 8 -40.46 52.25 100.61
CA ILE A 8 -41.51 51.22 100.59
C ILE A 8 -40.88 49.82 100.54
N THR A 9 -41.25 48.97 101.49
CA THR A 9 -40.84 47.55 101.56
C THR A 9 -42.06 46.64 101.36
N ALA A 10 -41.97 45.68 100.44
CA ALA A 10 -43.04 44.71 100.22
C ALA A 10 -42.98 43.56 101.23
N LEU A 11 -44.10 43.28 101.90
CA LEU A 11 -44.17 42.24 102.95
C LEU A 11 -45.01 41.02 102.56
N LYS A 12 -46.01 41.19 101.69
CA LYS A 12 -46.94 40.13 101.25
C LYS A 12 -47.52 40.49 99.88
N GLU A 13 -47.89 39.47 99.11
CA GLU A 13 -48.52 39.59 97.79
C GLU A 13 -49.90 40.27 97.86
N GLY A 14 -50.15 41.18 96.91
CA GLY A 14 -51.41 41.92 96.77
C GLY A 14 -51.22 43.31 96.15
N THR A 15 -52.32 43.93 95.72
CA THR A 15 -52.32 45.31 95.19
C THR A 15 -52.58 46.31 96.32
N VAL A 16 -51.81 47.39 96.38
CA VAL A 16 -51.99 48.46 97.37
C VAL A 16 -51.91 49.84 96.71
N SER A 17 -52.85 50.71 97.05
CA SER A 17 -52.81 52.12 96.64
C SER A 17 -52.21 52.95 97.78
N ILE A 18 -51.27 53.84 97.46
CA ILE A 18 -50.63 54.73 98.43
C ILE A 18 -51.02 56.17 98.10
N THR A 19 -51.43 56.92 99.11
CA THR A 19 -51.84 58.32 98.97
C THR A 19 -50.88 59.21 99.74
N ILE A 20 -50.47 60.32 99.12
CA ILE A 20 -49.61 61.34 99.75
C ILE A 20 -50.46 62.59 99.98
N SER A 21 -50.45 63.12 101.20
CA SER A 21 -51.07 64.41 101.55
C SER A 21 -50.00 65.38 102.06
N ILE A 22 -50.15 66.67 101.71
CA ILE A 22 -49.32 67.76 102.22
C ILE A 22 -50.13 68.46 103.30
N LYS A 23 -49.52 68.72 104.46
CA LYS A 23 -50.19 69.42 105.56
C LYS A 23 -50.58 70.84 105.09
N ASP A 24 -51.86 71.16 105.22
CA ASP A 24 -52.52 72.44 104.86
C ASP A 24 -52.92 72.68 103.38
N ARG A 25 -53.08 71.61 102.57
CA ARG A 25 -53.91 71.63 101.35
C ARG A 25 -54.69 70.32 101.18
N ASP A 26 -55.97 70.39 100.81
CA ASP A 26 -56.85 69.22 100.59
C ASP A 26 -56.74 68.57 99.19
N ASP A 27 -55.72 68.94 98.41
CA ASP A 27 -55.51 68.38 97.07
C ASP A 27 -54.76 67.03 97.15
N VAL A 28 -55.50 65.92 97.13
CA VAL A 28 -54.97 64.54 97.21
C VAL A 28 -54.70 63.99 95.80
N VAL A 29 -53.44 63.67 95.47
CA VAL A 29 -53.09 62.94 94.23
C VAL A 29 -52.72 61.49 94.57
N PRO A 30 -53.53 60.48 94.22
CA PRO A 30 -53.19 59.08 94.47
C PRO A 30 -52.08 58.60 93.51
N VAL A 31 -51.07 57.90 94.04
CA VAL A 31 -50.07 57.17 93.23
C VAL A 31 -50.30 55.67 93.46
N VAL A 32 -50.75 54.97 92.42
CA VAL A 32 -50.93 53.52 92.46
C VAL A 32 -49.58 52.87 92.17
N ILE A 33 -49.03 52.11 93.13
CA ILE A 33 -47.82 51.32 92.94
C ILE A 33 -48.19 49.84 92.94
N THR A 34 -48.10 49.20 91.77
CA THR A 34 -48.23 47.75 91.65
C THR A 34 -46.90 47.11 92.01
N VAL A 35 -46.87 46.32 93.09
CA VAL A 35 -45.71 45.50 93.46
C VAL A 35 -45.89 44.12 92.85
N ILE A 36 -45.02 43.74 91.91
CA ILE A 36 -44.96 42.38 91.35
C ILE A 36 -43.70 41.71 91.89
N VAL A 37 -43.85 40.54 92.53
CA VAL A 37 -42.74 39.63 92.78
C VAL A 37 -42.65 38.68 91.58
N SER A 38 -41.61 38.78 90.75
CA SER A 38 -41.33 37.73 89.77
C SER A 38 -40.69 36.54 90.50
N ARG A 39 -41.41 35.42 90.60
CA ARG A 39 -40.76 34.11 90.76
C ARG A 39 -40.20 33.73 89.40
N ASN A 40 -38.88 33.64 89.30
CA ASN A 40 -38.23 33.01 88.16
C ASN A 40 -37.44 31.80 88.67
N SER A 41 -37.88 30.60 88.31
CA SER A 41 -36.99 29.45 88.06
C SER A 41 -37.82 28.23 87.67
N SER A 42 -38.02 28.01 86.36
CA SER A 42 -38.03 26.63 85.87
C SER A 42 -36.61 26.11 86.05
N VAL A 43 -36.47 25.07 86.88
CA VAL A 43 -35.20 24.35 87.00
C VAL A 43 -34.99 23.56 85.72
N SER A 44 -33.83 23.68 85.08
CA SER A 44 -33.48 22.87 83.90
C SER A 44 -32.00 22.51 83.86
N ILE A 45 -31.73 21.33 83.32
CA ILE A 45 -30.39 20.81 82.99
C ILE A 45 -30.34 20.50 81.49
N LYS A 46 -29.24 20.83 80.83
CA LYS A 46 -29.00 20.53 79.40
C LYS A 46 -27.55 20.12 79.19
N ILE A 47 -27.34 19.08 78.38
CA ILE A 47 -26.00 18.71 77.90
C ILE A 47 -25.74 19.42 76.57
N VAL A 48 -24.52 19.94 76.39
CA VAL A 48 -24.04 20.60 75.17
C VAL A 48 -22.73 19.94 74.74
N GLY A 49 -22.72 19.41 73.53
CA GLY A 49 -21.55 18.78 72.91
C GLY A 49 -21.89 18.17 71.55
N PRO A 50 -20.92 17.57 70.86
CA PRO A 50 -21.14 16.95 69.55
C PRO A 50 -22.03 15.71 69.67
N GLU A 51 -22.76 15.39 68.61
CA GLU A 51 -23.59 14.17 68.51
C GLU A 51 -22.78 12.96 68.01
N ILE A 52 -21.57 13.19 67.46
CA ILE A 52 -20.68 12.17 66.90
C ILE A 52 -19.24 12.38 67.38
N ILE A 53 -18.56 11.28 67.71
CA ILE A 53 -17.10 11.22 67.91
C ILE A 53 -16.51 9.97 67.25
N TYR A 54 -15.20 9.93 66.99
CA TYR A 54 -14.49 8.78 66.42
C TYR A 54 -13.83 7.91 67.50
N ARG A 55 -13.49 6.67 67.17
CA ARG A 55 -12.77 5.77 68.06
C ARG A 55 -11.44 6.41 68.51
N ASN A 56 -11.17 6.38 69.81
CA ASN A 56 -10.06 7.05 70.51
C ASN A 56 -10.13 8.58 70.58
N GLN A 57 -11.09 9.22 69.91
CA GLN A 57 -11.32 10.65 70.09
C GLN A 57 -11.92 10.90 71.47
N THR A 58 -11.42 11.92 72.17
CA THR A 58 -11.98 12.39 73.45
C THR A 58 -12.53 13.79 73.29
N VAL A 59 -13.78 14.00 73.70
CA VAL A 59 -14.41 15.32 73.76
C VAL A 59 -14.98 15.55 75.16
N THR A 60 -15.07 16.80 75.60
CA THR A 60 -15.69 17.13 76.90
C THR A 60 -17.08 17.70 76.67
N LEU A 61 -18.09 16.99 77.14
CA LEU A 61 -19.47 17.46 77.15
C LEU A 61 -19.65 18.50 78.26
N LYS A 62 -20.37 19.58 77.96
CA LYS A 62 -20.68 20.63 78.93
C LYS A 62 -22.10 20.48 79.43
N VAL A 63 -22.34 20.85 80.68
CA VAL A 63 -23.69 20.91 81.25
C VAL A 63 -24.04 22.35 81.58
N GLU A 64 -25.19 22.78 81.07
CA GLU A 64 -25.80 24.06 81.41
C GLU A 64 -26.87 23.83 82.48
N LEU A 65 -26.67 24.45 83.65
CA LEU A 65 -27.59 24.39 84.79
C LEU A 65 -28.32 25.72 84.93
N LYS A 66 -29.65 25.69 85.03
CA LYS A 66 -30.48 26.88 85.30
C LYS A 66 -31.31 26.67 86.54
N GLY A 67 -31.09 27.51 87.56
CA GLY A 67 -31.85 27.46 88.82
C GLY A 67 -31.49 26.29 89.74
N ILE A 68 -30.44 25.53 89.42
CA ILE A 68 -29.86 24.46 90.24
C ILE A 68 -28.33 24.58 90.23
N SER A 69 -27.71 24.16 91.33
CA SER A 69 -26.26 24.15 91.51
C SER A 69 -25.88 22.96 92.37
N GLY A 70 -24.81 22.27 92.04
CA GLY A 70 -24.39 21.03 92.70
C GLY A 70 -23.40 20.27 91.84
N GLU A 71 -22.90 19.16 92.37
CA GLU A 71 -22.05 18.24 91.61
C GLU A 71 -22.87 17.55 90.52
N VAL A 72 -22.32 17.49 89.30
CA VAL A 72 -22.94 16.80 88.16
C VAL A 72 -22.39 15.38 88.09
N ILE A 73 -23.26 14.40 88.18
CA ILE A 73 -22.92 12.98 88.05
C ILE A 73 -23.19 12.57 86.60
N TRP A 74 -22.16 12.00 85.97
CA TRP A 74 -22.19 11.55 84.58
C TRP A 74 -22.30 10.03 84.49
N SER A 75 -23.14 9.53 83.59
CA SER A 75 -23.25 8.10 83.31
C SER A 75 -23.51 7.83 81.82
N SER A 76 -23.07 6.67 81.34
CA SER A 76 -23.37 6.14 80.01
C SER A 76 -24.22 4.88 80.14
N ASN A 77 -25.17 4.65 79.24
CA ASN A 77 -25.91 3.39 79.20
C ASN A 77 -25.09 2.22 78.61
N ASP A 78 -23.97 2.49 77.93
CA ASP A 78 -23.03 1.46 77.47
C ASP A 78 -21.58 1.94 77.62
N THR A 79 -20.84 1.27 78.51
CA THR A 79 -19.43 1.57 78.79
C THR A 79 -18.44 0.82 77.90
N GLN A 80 -18.94 -0.07 77.04
CA GLN A 80 -18.13 -0.72 76.00
C GLN A 80 -17.98 0.16 74.76
N ILE A 81 -18.93 1.07 74.51
CA ILE A 81 -18.92 2.01 73.37
C ILE A 81 -18.11 3.27 73.71
N VAL A 82 -18.25 3.81 74.94
CA VAL A 82 -17.54 5.01 75.40
C VAL A 82 -16.95 4.83 76.81
N ARG A 83 -15.87 5.55 77.09
CA ARG A 83 -15.39 5.80 78.44
C ARG A 83 -15.76 7.22 78.86
N LEU A 84 -16.42 7.38 80.00
CA LEU A 84 -16.85 8.67 80.54
C LEU A 84 -16.15 8.96 81.88
N THR A 85 -15.62 10.15 82.05
CA THR A 85 -14.98 10.61 83.30
C THR A 85 -15.89 11.53 84.10
N SER A 86 -15.57 11.76 85.38
CA SER A 86 -16.38 12.56 86.31
C SER A 86 -16.51 14.04 85.94
N ASP A 87 -15.64 14.56 85.08
CA ASP A 87 -15.67 15.93 84.55
C ASP A 87 -16.42 16.06 83.21
N GLY A 88 -17.02 14.96 82.71
CA GLY A 88 -17.78 14.96 81.46
C GLY A 88 -16.95 14.73 80.20
N ALA A 89 -15.68 14.31 80.31
CA ALA A 89 -14.90 13.88 79.15
C ALA A 89 -15.33 12.47 78.71
N VAL A 90 -15.67 12.35 77.43
CA VAL A 90 -16.13 11.11 76.79
C VAL A 90 -15.13 10.70 75.70
N THR A 91 -14.55 9.52 75.82
CA THR A 91 -13.65 8.90 74.83
C THR A 91 -14.39 7.78 74.10
N GLY A 92 -14.41 7.79 72.77
CA GLY A 92 -14.94 6.68 71.98
C GLY A 92 -14.07 5.44 72.08
N LEU A 93 -14.63 4.28 72.42
CA LEU A 93 -13.90 3.01 72.56
C LEU A 93 -14.19 2.04 71.42
N ASN A 94 -15.46 1.84 71.09
CA ASN A 94 -15.92 0.96 70.01
C ASN A 94 -17.08 1.62 69.25
N PRO A 95 -17.25 1.35 67.95
CA PRO A 95 -18.34 1.93 67.18
C PRO A 95 -19.74 1.55 67.73
N GLY A 96 -20.67 2.52 67.75
CA GLY A 96 -22.04 2.33 68.22
C GLY A 96 -22.67 3.60 68.79
N THR A 97 -23.97 3.58 69.07
CA THR A 97 -24.72 4.73 69.63
C THR A 97 -24.99 4.54 71.11
N VAL A 98 -24.77 5.58 71.90
CA VAL A 98 -24.87 5.57 73.36
C VAL A 98 -25.61 6.80 73.87
N ILE A 99 -26.31 6.69 74.99
CA ILE A 99 -26.98 7.80 75.68
C ILE A 99 -26.14 8.20 76.89
N ILE A 100 -25.61 9.42 76.86
CA ILE A 100 -24.94 10.05 78.00
C ILE A 100 -25.97 10.78 78.85
N THR A 101 -25.96 10.51 80.15
CA THR A 101 -26.84 11.16 81.12
C THR A 101 -26.02 12.01 82.08
N ALA A 102 -26.46 13.24 82.31
CA ALA A 102 -25.95 14.11 83.36
C ALA A 102 -27.06 14.33 84.40
N ALA A 103 -26.74 14.11 85.67
CA ALA A 103 -27.68 14.25 86.79
C ALA A 103 -27.15 15.25 87.83
N CYS A 104 -28.00 16.17 88.29
CA CYS A 104 -27.67 17.13 89.36
C CYS A 104 -28.89 17.38 90.24
N ASN A 105 -28.78 17.12 91.55
CA ASN A 105 -29.84 17.34 92.56
C ASN A 105 -31.24 16.81 92.15
N GLY A 106 -31.30 15.62 91.55
CA GLY A 106 -32.55 14.95 91.16
C GLY A 106 -33.09 15.33 89.76
N TYR A 107 -32.42 16.22 89.03
CA TYR A 107 -32.74 16.54 87.63
C TYR A 107 -31.75 15.89 86.68
N THR A 108 -32.23 15.39 85.53
CA THR A 108 -31.42 14.70 84.53
C THR A 108 -31.57 15.29 83.13
N ALA A 109 -30.49 15.31 82.36
CA ALA A 109 -30.51 15.51 80.91
C ALA A 109 -29.83 14.33 80.22
N THR A 110 -30.29 14.00 79.02
CA THR A 110 -29.70 12.96 78.18
C THR A 110 -29.16 13.57 76.87
N HIS A 111 -28.09 12.99 76.34
CA HIS A 111 -27.47 13.35 75.07
C HIS A 111 -27.13 12.07 74.32
N GLU A 112 -27.72 11.87 73.15
CA GLU A 112 -27.38 10.73 72.29
C GLU A 112 -26.05 11.03 71.58
N LEU A 113 -25.12 10.09 71.62
CA LEU A 113 -23.77 10.23 71.11
C LEU A 113 -23.42 8.97 70.30
N SER A 114 -23.03 9.13 69.04
CA SER A 114 -22.57 8.02 68.21
C SER A 114 -21.04 8.00 68.12
N VAL A 115 -20.43 6.84 68.39
CA VAL A 115 -19.01 6.59 68.16
C VAL A 115 -18.85 5.92 66.80
N LEU A 116 -18.09 6.53 65.90
CA LEU A 116 -17.71 5.94 64.61
C LEU A 116 -16.31 5.29 64.71
N GLY A 117 -15.82 4.69 63.61
CA GLY A 117 -14.47 4.10 63.50
C GLY A 117 -13.34 5.13 63.66
N ILE A 118 -12.15 4.85 63.13
CA ILE A 118 -11.10 5.89 63.01
C ILE A 118 -11.51 6.80 61.84
N GLU A 119 -11.31 8.12 61.98
CA GLU A 119 -11.51 9.05 60.87
C GLU A 119 -10.42 8.80 59.82
N ASP A 120 -10.80 8.24 58.68
CA ASP A 120 -9.90 8.05 57.55
C ASP A 120 -9.97 9.28 56.65
N THR A 121 -8.85 10.00 56.61
CA THR A 121 -8.69 11.28 55.88
C THR A 121 -7.66 11.18 54.77
N VAL A 122 -7.11 9.98 54.56
CA VAL A 122 -6.07 9.74 53.57
C VAL A 122 -6.77 9.31 52.29
N SER A 123 -6.44 9.97 51.18
CA SER A 123 -7.02 9.62 49.90
C SER A 123 -6.38 8.34 49.35
N PRO A 124 -7.14 7.51 48.60
CA PRO A 124 -6.60 6.34 47.94
C PRO A 124 -5.49 6.70 46.95
N THR A 125 -4.65 5.72 46.59
CA THR A 125 -3.52 5.92 45.68
C THR A 125 -3.60 4.96 44.50
N PHE A 126 -3.30 5.46 43.29
CA PHE A 126 -3.14 4.62 42.11
C PHE A 126 -1.77 3.95 42.10
N THR A 127 -1.75 2.68 41.71
CA THR A 127 -0.52 1.90 41.46
C THR A 127 -0.52 1.45 40.00
N LEU A 128 0.60 1.69 39.30
CA LEU A 128 0.75 1.39 37.88
C LEU A 128 1.59 0.12 37.70
N GLU A 129 1.08 -0.85 36.94
CA GLU A 129 1.79 -2.08 36.63
C GLU A 129 2.80 -1.89 35.50
N GLU A 130 3.70 -2.86 35.28
CA GLU A 130 4.77 -2.76 34.27
C GLU A 130 4.25 -2.58 32.84
N ASP A 131 3.04 -3.05 32.54
CA ASP A 131 2.41 -2.94 31.22
C ASP A 131 1.57 -1.65 31.05
N PHE A 132 1.51 -0.80 32.08
CA PHE A 132 0.86 0.51 31.99
C PHE A 132 1.62 1.45 31.06
N LYS A 133 0.88 2.11 30.17
CA LYS A 133 1.39 3.23 29.38
C LYS A 133 0.58 4.48 29.64
N GLN A 134 1.29 5.58 29.91
CA GLN A 134 0.69 6.91 30.06
C GLN A 134 -0.08 7.34 28.80
N ARG A 135 0.43 6.91 27.63
CA ARG A 135 -0.25 7.05 26.34
C ARG A 135 -0.37 5.69 25.67
N GLU A 136 -1.60 5.32 25.31
CA GLU A 136 -1.86 4.17 24.45
C GLU A 136 -2.25 4.62 23.04
N ILE A 137 -1.74 3.93 22.02
CA ILE A 137 -2.15 4.13 20.62
C ILE A 137 -3.18 3.07 20.29
N VAL A 138 -4.37 3.49 19.86
CA VAL A 138 -5.50 2.61 19.55
C VAL A 138 -5.94 2.86 18.12
N ASN A 139 -6.11 1.79 17.34
CA ASN A 139 -6.61 1.94 15.98
C ASN A 139 -8.09 2.37 15.98
N TRP A 140 -8.48 3.16 14.98
CA TRP A 140 -9.83 3.67 14.82
C TRP A 140 -10.89 2.55 14.91
N ASN A 141 -11.96 2.83 15.64
CA ASN A 141 -13.08 1.92 15.91
C ASN A 141 -12.68 0.62 16.65
N LYS A 142 -11.52 0.60 17.32
CA LYS A 142 -11.12 -0.48 18.24
C LYS A 142 -11.44 -0.10 19.68
N THR A 143 -11.75 -1.12 20.48
CA THR A 143 -11.95 -0.96 21.92
C THR A 143 -10.62 -1.07 22.63
N PHE A 144 -10.47 -0.33 23.73
CA PHE A 144 -9.30 -0.39 24.60
C PHE A 144 -9.76 -0.37 26.05
N ASP A 145 -9.22 -1.28 26.85
CA ASP A 145 -9.44 -1.27 28.30
C ASP A 145 -8.59 -0.17 28.92
N VAL A 146 -9.24 0.96 29.21
CA VAL A 146 -8.59 2.14 29.79
C VAL A 146 -8.03 1.88 31.20
N LEU A 147 -8.51 0.84 31.89
CA LEU A 147 -8.05 0.46 33.23
C LEU A 147 -6.87 -0.52 33.19
N LYS A 148 -6.46 -0.98 32.00
CA LYS A 148 -5.35 -1.94 31.85
C LYS A 148 -4.07 -1.44 32.53
N GLY A 149 -3.54 -2.24 33.45
CA GLY A 149 -2.31 -1.95 34.20
C GLY A 149 -2.49 -0.93 35.33
N ILE A 150 -3.74 -0.63 35.75
CA ILE A 150 -4.04 0.33 36.82
C ILE A 150 -4.68 -0.40 38.00
N LYS A 151 -4.13 -0.17 39.20
CA LYS A 151 -4.67 -0.62 40.49
C LYS A 151 -4.89 0.56 41.42
N ALA A 152 -5.67 0.38 42.47
CA ALA A 152 -5.87 1.39 43.51
C ALA A 152 -5.85 0.78 44.91
N PHE A 153 -5.13 1.42 45.83
CA PHE A 153 -4.99 0.99 47.22
C PHE A 153 -5.21 2.15 48.18
N ASP A 154 -5.82 1.84 49.30
CA ASP A 154 -6.06 2.74 50.41
C ASP A 154 -5.56 2.14 51.75
N ASN A 155 -5.21 2.99 52.72
CA ASN A 155 -4.71 2.54 54.03
C ASN A 155 -5.76 1.88 54.92
N ALA A 156 -7.03 2.25 54.81
CA ALA A 156 -8.12 1.70 55.61
C ALA A 156 -8.91 0.62 54.87
N ASP A 157 -9.15 0.81 53.56
CA ASP A 157 -9.93 -0.10 52.73
C ASP A 157 -9.09 -1.21 52.06
N GLY A 158 -7.76 -1.05 51.96
CA GLY A 158 -6.90 -2.00 51.26
C GLY A 158 -7.01 -1.89 49.74
N ASP A 159 -7.11 -3.03 49.04
CA ASP A 159 -7.27 -3.05 47.57
C ASP A 159 -8.68 -2.62 47.18
N ILE A 160 -8.77 -1.49 46.49
CA ILE A 160 -10.03 -0.92 45.99
C ILE A 160 -9.99 -0.75 44.47
N THR A 161 -9.21 -1.58 43.76
CA THR A 161 -9.08 -1.55 42.30
C THR A 161 -10.43 -1.62 41.59
N ASP A 162 -11.37 -2.44 42.09
CA ASP A 162 -12.72 -2.56 41.53
C ASP A 162 -13.58 -1.29 41.71
N LYS A 163 -13.14 -0.33 42.55
CA LYS A 163 -13.81 0.96 42.74
C LYS A 163 -13.32 2.04 41.77
N ILE A 164 -12.31 1.78 40.94
CA ILE A 164 -11.85 2.74 39.93
C ILE A 164 -12.97 2.96 38.90
N ARG A 165 -13.28 4.23 38.60
CA ARG A 165 -14.32 4.64 37.66
C ARG A 165 -13.74 5.54 36.59
N VAL A 166 -14.23 5.36 35.36
CA VAL A 166 -13.95 6.26 34.25
C VAL A 166 -14.94 7.42 34.31
N THR A 167 -14.48 8.60 34.69
CA THR A 167 -15.31 9.82 34.76
C THR A 167 -15.40 10.54 33.42
N LYS A 168 -14.41 10.32 32.55
CA LYS A 168 -14.43 10.74 31.14
C LYS A 168 -13.75 9.67 30.29
N GLY A 169 -14.52 9.02 29.43
CA GLY A 169 -14.01 8.04 28.47
C GLY A 169 -13.34 8.69 27.25
N PHE A 170 -13.02 7.86 26.26
CA PHE A 170 -12.60 8.31 24.93
C PHE A 170 -13.61 7.85 23.86
N ASP A 171 -13.69 8.58 22.76
CA ASP A 171 -14.46 8.20 21.56
C ASP A 171 -13.52 7.48 20.59
N ASN A 172 -13.71 6.18 20.39
CA ASN A 172 -12.87 5.40 19.49
C ASN A 172 -13.08 5.71 17.99
N GLN A 173 -14.01 6.60 17.64
CA GLN A 173 -14.22 7.10 16.28
C GLN A 173 -13.65 8.52 16.07
N ALA A 174 -13.24 9.21 17.14
CA ALA A 174 -12.63 10.53 17.08
C ALA A 174 -11.09 10.42 17.00
N TYR A 175 -10.51 10.79 15.85
CA TYR A 175 -9.07 10.74 15.62
C TYR A 175 -8.29 11.73 16.51
N GLY A 176 -7.08 11.33 16.91
CA GLY A 176 -6.13 12.15 17.66
C GLY A 176 -6.05 11.78 19.13
N ILE A 177 -5.29 12.58 19.88
CA ILE A 177 -5.04 12.36 21.31
C ILE A 177 -6.27 12.80 22.11
N GLN A 178 -6.78 11.90 22.93
CA GLN A 178 -7.88 12.13 23.86
C GLN A 178 -7.42 11.82 25.29
N VAL A 179 -7.90 12.62 26.24
CA VAL A 179 -7.61 12.46 27.66
C VAL A 179 -8.76 11.74 28.34
N VAL A 180 -8.49 10.54 28.85
CA VAL A 180 -9.36 9.76 29.73
C VAL A 180 -9.13 10.22 31.16
N GLU A 181 -10.21 10.46 31.90
CA GLU A 181 -10.17 10.82 33.33
C GLU A 181 -10.70 9.66 34.16
N LEU A 182 -9.92 9.28 35.17
CA LEU A 182 -10.21 8.20 36.10
C LEU A 182 -10.29 8.75 37.52
N GLU A 183 -11.16 8.15 38.33
CA GLU A 183 -11.39 8.52 39.72
C GLU A 183 -11.53 7.26 40.57
N VAL A 184 -11.01 7.30 41.80
CA VAL A 184 -11.26 6.28 42.81
C VAL A 184 -11.62 6.95 44.13
N GLU A 185 -12.66 6.44 44.77
CA GLU A 185 -13.21 6.91 46.05
C GLU A 185 -13.18 5.76 47.06
N ASP A 186 -12.66 6.03 48.26
CA ASP A 186 -12.67 5.09 49.37
C ASP A 186 -14.05 5.04 50.07
N SER A 187 -14.20 4.22 51.11
CA SER A 187 -15.45 4.08 51.87
C SER A 187 -15.76 5.30 52.76
N SER A 188 -14.78 6.16 53.01
CA SER A 188 -14.87 7.38 53.83
C SER A 188 -15.14 8.64 52.99
N GLY A 189 -15.13 8.52 51.66
CA GLY A 189 -15.41 9.59 50.71
C GLY A 189 -14.17 10.38 50.27
N ASN A 190 -12.95 9.92 50.57
CA ASN A 190 -11.75 10.56 50.03
C ASN A 190 -11.53 10.10 48.59
N VAL A 191 -11.12 11.04 47.73
CA VAL A 191 -11.08 10.85 46.26
C VAL A 191 -9.70 11.15 45.71
N THR A 192 -9.23 10.30 44.81
CA THR A 192 -8.03 10.55 43.98
C THR A 192 -8.37 10.45 42.49
N LYS A 193 -7.77 11.34 41.68
CA LYS A 193 -7.96 11.40 40.23
C LYS A 193 -6.66 11.14 39.50
N MET A 194 -6.75 10.53 38.32
CA MET A 194 -5.64 10.39 37.38
C MET A 194 -6.12 10.55 35.94
N THR A 195 -5.18 10.77 35.03
CA THR A 195 -5.46 10.83 33.59
C THR A 195 -4.62 9.83 32.81
N ARG A 196 -5.17 9.37 31.69
CA ARG A 196 -4.48 8.53 30.69
C ARG A 196 -4.76 9.08 29.30
N GLU A 197 -3.74 9.12 28.45
CA GLU A 197 -3.91 9.52 27.05
C GLU A 197 -4.22 8.31 26.17
N VAL A 198 -5.20 8.45 25.28
CA VAL A 198 -5.49 7.49 24.22
C VAL A 198 -5.40 8.22 22.89
N GLU A 199 -4.46 7.83 22.05
CA GLU A 199 -4.28 8.37 20.70
C GLU A 199 -4.99 7.44 19.70
N VAL A 200 -6.12 7.90 19.17
CA VAL A 200 -6.89 7.15 18.17
C VAL A 200 -6.33 7.44 16.79
N VAL A 201 -5.80 6.42 16.12
CA VAL A 201 -5.06 6.56 14.85
C VAL A 201 -5.55 5.60 13.76
N TRP A 202 -5.10 5.82 12.52
CA TRP A 202 -5.22 4.86 11.41
C TRP A 202 -3.86 4.16 11.21
N ASN A 203 -3.39 3.39 12.20
CA ASN A 203 -2.07 2.72 12.17
C ASN A 203 -2.24 1.24 11.76
N TYR A 204 -2.47 1.03 10.48
CA TYR A 204 -2.60 -0.28 9.85
C TYR A 204 -1.32 -0.65 9.08
N ASP A 205 -1.19 -1.92 8.71
CA ASP A 205 -0.04 -2.42 7.94
C ASP A 205 -0.03 -1.88 6.49
N VAL A 206 -1.17 -1.33 6.03
CA VAL A 206 -1.32 -0.67 4.73
C VAL A 206 -1.47 0.85 4.89
N THR A 207 -0.74 1.59 4.08
CA THR A 207 -0.77 3.06 4.02
C THR A 207 -1.62 3.53 2.83
N PHE A 208 -2.62 4.37 3.09
CA PHE A 208 -3.39 5.05 2.06
C PHE A 208 -2.68 6.35 1.66
N ILE A 209 -2.48 6.51 0.36
CA ILE A 209 -1.87 7.68 -0.25
C ILE A 209 -2.95 8.43 -1.04
N GLY A 210 -3.13 9.73 -0.79
CA GLY A 210 -4.00 10.57 -1.60
C GLY A 210 -3.36 10.92 -2.94
N HIS A 211 -3.96 10.48 -4.04
CA HIS A 211 -3.44 10.75 -5.39
C HIS A 211 -3.57 12.23 -5.72
N ALA A 212 -2.43 12.89 -5.95
CA ALA A 212 -2.31 14.32 -6.21
C ALA A 212 -3.19 15.18 -5.28
N GLY A 213 -3.18 14.84 -3.98
CA GLY A 213 -4.18 15.27 -3.00
C GLY A 213 -5.39 14.34 -2.98
N SER A 214 -6.50 14.78 -3.60
CA SER A 214 -7.73 13.98 -3.73
C SER A 214 -8.55 14.43 -4.93
N TYR A 215 -9.53 13.62 -5.33
CA TYR A 215 -10.50 13.96 -6.37
C TYR A 215 -11.44 15.11 -5.97
N TYR A 216 -11.55 15.42 -4.67
CA TYR A 216 -12.39 16.48 -4.11
C TYR A 216 -11.67 17.84 -4.03
N GLY A 217 -11.02 18.20 -5.13
CA GLY A 217 -10.30 19.44 -5.35
C GLY A 217 -9.63 19.41 -6.72
N LEU A 218 -9.01 20.50 -7.15
CA LEU A 218 -8.10 20.43 -8.29
C LEU A 218 -6.84 19.67 -7.91
N MET A 219 -6.43 18.76 -8.78
CA MET A 219 -5.20 17.98 -8.64
C MET A 219 -4.02 18.87 -8.24
N ASN A 220 -3.22 18.44 -7.25
CA ASN A 220 -2.08 19.18 -6.71
C ASN A 220 -2.39 20.53 -6.01
N SER A 221 -3.66 20.82 -5.72
CA SER A 221 -4.03 22.02 -4.95
C SER A 221 -3.94 21.80 -3.45
N GLU A 222 -3.71 22.90 -2.70
CA GLU A 222 -3.78 22.90 -1.25
C GLU A 222 -5.15 22.40 -0.73
N GLU A 223 -6.24 22.75 -1.41
CA GLU A 223 -7.59 22.26 -1.08
C GLU A 223 -7.68 20.73 -1.20
N ALA A 224 -7.18 20.16 -2.30
CA ALA A 224 -7.23 18.72 -2.53
C ALA A 224 -6.37 17.96 -1.51
N ILE A 225 -5.20 18.51 -1.15
CA ILE A 225 -4.29 17.99 -0.13
C ILE A 225 -4.97 17.99 1.25
N LEU A 226 -5.53 19.14 1.66
CA LEU A 226 -6.20 19.26 2.95
C LEU A 226 -7.42 18.34 3.03
N TYR A 227 -8.15 18.13 1.93
CA TYR A 227 -9.27 17.21 1.90
C TYR A 227 -8.84 15.75 2.12
N ALA A 228 -7.76 15.31 1.46
CA ALA A 228 -7.19 13.98 1.67
C ALA A 228 -6.82 13.72 3.13
N ILE A 229 -6.20 14.71 3.78
CA ILE A 229 -5.73 14.62 5.16
C ILE A 229 -6.89 14.72 6.15
N GLN A 230 -7.68 15.78 6.05
CA GLN A 230 -8.65 16.15 7.08
C GLN A 230 -9.97 15.39 6.94
N VAL A 231 -10.37 15.02 5.72
CA VAL A 231 -11.66 14.37 5.47
C VAL A 231 -11.48 12.88 5.21
N LEU A 232 -10.59 12.50 4.29
CA LEU A 232 -10.36 11.10 3.96
C LEU A 232 -9.43 10.37 4.94
N LYS A 233 -8.71 11.13 5.78
CA LYS A 233 -7.80 10.63 6.82
C LYS A 233 -6.65 9.79 6.27
N TYR A 234 -6.19 10.11 5.06
CA TYR A 234 -5.04 9.43 4.47
C TYR A 234 -3.76 9.70 5.27
N GLN A 235 -2.95 8.65 5.42
CA GLN A 235 -1.70 8.69 6.18
C GLN A 235 -0.56 9.33 5.35
N ALA A 236 -0.73 9.41 4.04
CA ALA A 236 0.21 10.01 3.11
C ALA A 236 -0.52 10.72 1.96
N VAL A 237 0.15 11.67 1.32
CA VAL A 237 -0.38 12.37 0.14
C VAL A 237 0.68 12.41 -0.94
N GLU A 238 0.31 12.01 -2.15
CA GLU A 238 1.12 12.11 -3.35
C GLU A 238 0.84 13.44 -4.07
N VAL A 239 1.88 14.04 -4.64
CA VAL A 239 1.83 15.24 -5.48
C VAL A 239 2.86 15.19 -6.60
N ASP A 240 2.53 15.79 -7.74
CA ASP A 240 3.38 15.84 -8.91
C ASP A 240 4.33 17.05 -8.87
N LEU A 241 5.63 16.81 -8.83
CA LEU A 241 6.64 17.85 -8.77
C LEU A 241 7.11 18.30 -10.16
N LYS A 242 7.06 19.60 -10.41
CA LYS A 242 7.75 20.29 -11.52
C LYS A 242 8.50 21.52 -11.01
N GLN A 243 9.13 22.25 -11.92
CA GLN A 243 9.76 23.54 -11.59
C GLN A 243 9.44 24.61 -12.63
N THR A 244 9.42 25.85 -12.16
CA THR A 244 9.32 27.06 -13.00
C THR A 244 10.63 27.36 -13.73
N LYS A 245 10.63 28.32 -14.66
CA LYS A 245 11.84 28.75 -15.39
C LYS A 245 12.98 29.21 -14.47
N ASP A 246 12.65 29.88 -13.38
CA ASP A 246 13.58 30.36 -12.35
C ASP A 246 13.87 29.32 -11.24
N GLY A 247 13.40 28.07 -11.42
CA GLY A 247 13.77 26.94 -10.57
C GLY A 247 13.00 26.85 -9.25
N VAL A 248 11.83 27.47 -9.13
CA VAL A 248 10.94 27.26 -7.98
C VAL A 248 10.19 25.94 -8.18
N PHE A 249 10.23 25.07 -7.18
CA PHE A 249 9.51 23.80 -7.21
C PHE A 249 8.01 24.01 -6.95
N VAL A 250 7.18 23.53 -7.86
CA VAL A 250 5.72 23.71 -7.87
C VAL A 250 5.02 22.39 -8.13
N LEU A 251 3.79 22.28 -7.64
CA LEU A 251 2.99 21.07 -7.77
C LEU A 251 2.10 21.15 -9.01
N CYS A 252 2.37 20.31 -10.01
CA CYS A 252 1.59 20.22 -11.24
C CYS A 252 1.96 18.97 -12.05
N HIS A 253 0.95 18.19 -12.44
CA HIS A 253 1.12 17.04 -13.31
C HIS A 253 1.55 17.43 -14.74
N ASP A 254 0.88 18.44 -15.31
CA ASP A 254 1.02 18.82 -16.71
C ASP A 254 2.12 19.87 -16.91
N ASP A 255 2.60 20.03 -18.14
CA ASP A 255 3.62 21.04 -18.46
C ASP A 255 3.09 22.48 -18.42
N THR A 256 1.77 22.64 -18.29
CA THR A 256 1.10 23.93 -18.29
C THR A 256 0.14 24.10 -17.12
N PHE A 257 0.05 25.32 -16.60
CA PHE A 257 -0.96 25.72 -15.63
C PHE A 257 -1.66 27.00 -16.11
N ALA A 258 -3.00 26.99 -16.20
CA ALA A 258 -3.79 28.12 -16.68
C ALA A 258 -3.28 28.74 -18.01
N GLY A 259 -2.80 27.90 -18.93
CA GLY A 259 -2.27 28.32 -20.24
C GLY A 259 -0.81 28.78 -20.24
N TYR A 260 -0.14 28.84 -19.08
CA TYR A 260 1.29 29.13 -18.99
C TYR A 260 2.12 27.85 -19.00
N THR A 261 3.16 27.79 -19.84
CA THR A 261 4.16 26.72 -19.78
C THR A 261 5.10 26.93 -18.60
N LEU A 262 5.15 25.97 -17.67
CA LEU A 262 5.88 26.10 -16.42
C LEU A 262 7.38 26.31 -16.66
N ALA A 263 7.97 25.50 -17.53
CA ALA A 263 9.41 25.51 -17.81
C ALA A 263 9.91 26.83 -18.43
N SER A 264 9.03 27.67 -18.98
CA SER A 264 9.39 28.95 -19.61
C SER A 264 8.85 30.19 -18.88
N THR A 265 8.18 30.02 -17.74
CA THR A 265 7.55 31.11 -17.00
C THR A 265 8.15 31.22 -15.59
N ASN A 266 8.52 32.42 -15.16
CA ASN A 266 9.06 32.65 -13.81
C ASN A 266 7.96 32.59 -12.74
N TRP A 267 8.31 32.21 -11.52
CA TRP A 267 7.39 32.13 -10.39
C TRP A 267 6.71 33.45 -10.07
N SER A 268 7.40 34.58 -10.24
CA SER A 268 6.84 35.92 -10.01
C SER A 268 5.58 36.22 -10.85
N VAL A 269 5.43 35.54 -11.99
CA VAL A 269 4.24 35.63 -12.86
C VAL A 269 3.19 34.60 -12.41
N LEU A 270 3.60 33.38 -12.07
CA LEU A 270 2.71 32.25 -11.81
C LEU A 270 2.03 32.29 -10.43
N LYS A 271 2.67 32.86 -9.41
CA LYS A 271 2.25 32.76 -8.00
C LYS A 271 0.82 33.22 -7.71
N ASP A 272 0.29 34.13 -8.52
CA ASP A 272 -1.04 34.72 -8.36
C ASP A 272 -2.03 34.31 -9.45
N VAL A 273 -1.62 33.44 -10.39
CA VAL A 273 -2.49 32.94 -11.46
C VAL A 273 -3.50 31.98 -10.86
N GLU A 274 -4.78 32.27 -11.09
CA GLU A 274 -5.88 31.40 -10.72
C GLU A 274 -6.27 30.51 -11.91
N HIS A 275 -6.61 29.26 -11.60
CA HIS A 275 -7.18 28.31 -12.54
C HIS A 275 -8.50 27.79 -12.00
N THR A 276 -9.54 27.86 -12.82
CA THR A 276 -10.83 27.24 -12.53
C THR A 276 -11.04 26.04 -13.44
N ALA A 277 -11.32 24.88 -12.86
CA ALA A 277 -11.78 23.71 -13.59
C ALA A 277 -12.98 23.07 -12.89
N THR A 278 -13.86 22.46 -13.66
CA THR A 278 -15.02 21.74 -13.13
C THR A 278 -14.68 20.27 -12.94
N ARG A 279 -15.00 19.72 -11.76
CA ARG A 279 -14.92 18.28 -11.50
C ARG A 279 -16.28 17.75 -11.07
N CYS A 280 -16.47 16.45 -11.21
CA CYS A 280 -17.57 15.77 -10.52
C CYS A 280 -17.23 15.74 -9.03
N SER A 281 -17.96 16.46 -8.17
CA SER A 281 -17.75 16.39 -6.73
C SER A 281 -18.97 15.80 -6.04
N GLY A 282 -18.81 15.18 -4.89
CA GLY A 282 -19.93 14.57 -4.17
C GLY A 282 -19.48 13.59 -3.10
N PHE A 283 -19.87 13.87 -1.86
CA PHE A 283 -19.68 12.99 -0.71
C PHE A 283 -20.25 11.58 -0.98
N PRO A 284 -19.65 10.50 -0.45
CA PRO A 284 -19.99 9.11 -0.81
C PRO A 284 -21.26 8.57 -0.13
N ALA A 285 -22.30 9.40 0.02
CA ALA A 285 -23.55 8.94 0.63
C ALA A 285 -24.52 8.28 -0.36
N GLN A 286 -24.46 8.60 -1.66
CA GLN A 286 -25.30 7.98 -2.67
C GLN A 286 -24.89 8.48 -4.05
N ASN A 287 -24.74 7.54 -4.99
CA ASN A 287 -24.86 7.64 -6.44
C ASN A 287 -25.37 8.99 -7.02
N GLY A 288 -24.58 10.05 -6.87
CA GLY A 288 -25.05 11.42 -6.91
C GLY A 288 -23.91 12.41 -6.74
N SER A 289 -22.88 12.28 -7.58
CA SER A 289 -21.93 13.36 -7.81
C SER A 289 -22.71 14.62 -8.24
N ALA A 290 -22.56 15.73 -7.52
CA ALA A 290 -22.76 17.05 -8.10
C ALA A 290 -21.87 17.13 -9.36
N LYS A 291 -22.53 17.09 -10.52
CA LYS A 291 -21.84 17.22 -11.81
C LYS A 291 -21.41 18.67 -11.94
N ASN A 292 -20.17 18.89 -12.40
CA ASN A 292 -19.64 20.19 -12.78
C ASN A 292 -19.48 21.19 -11.64
N THR A 293 -19.01 20.77 -10.47
CA THR A 293 -18.65 21.70 -9.40
C THR A 293 -17.38 22.45 -9.79
N PRO A 294 -17.40 23.80 -9.83
CA PRO A 294 -16.21 24.58 -10.13
C PRO A 294 -15.27 24.60 -8.92
N TYR A 295 -14.00 24.32 -9.18
CA TYR A 295 -12.92 24.51 -8.22
C TYR A 295 -11.97 25.55 -8.78
N THR A 296 -11.58 26.52 -7.95
CA THR A 296 -10.62 27.56 -8.31
C THR A 296 -9.41 27.45 -7.40
N THR A 297 -8.21 27.34 -7.97
CA THR A 297 -6.95 27.25 -7.22
C THR A 297 -5.85 28.11 -7.81
N LYS A 298 -4.80 28.32 -7.03
CA LYS A 298 -3.47 28.75 -7.49
C LYS A 298 -2.51 27.56 -7.45
N LEU A 299 -1.33 27.71 -8.06
CA LEU A 299 -0.24 26.75 -7.92
C LEU A 299 0.24 26.68 -6.47
N CYS A 300 0.41 25.47 -5.96
CA CYS A 300 1.06 25.21 -4.68
C CYS A 300 2.57 25.02 -4.89
N THR A 301 3.40 25.48 -3.96
CA THR A 301 4.85 25.20 -3.97
C THR A 301 5.15 23.92 -3.20
N LEU A 302 6.32 23.33 -3.46
CA LEU A 302 6.78 22.18 -2.66
C LEU A 302 6.91 22.53 -1.18
N GLU A 303 7.46 23.70 -0.85
CA GLU A 303 7.60 24.16 0.54
C GLU A 303 6.26 24.20 1.25
N ARG A 304 5.23 24.78 0.62
CA ARG A 304 3.90 24.90 1.22
C ARG A 304 3.28 23.52 1.47
N PHE A 305 3.45 22.59 0.53
CA PHE A 305 3.00 21.21 0.70
C PHE A 305 3.71 20.51 1.86
N LEU A 306 5.04 20.62 1.96
CA LEU A 306 5.80 20.02 3.05
C LEU A 306 5.44 20.61 4.42
N GLU A 307 5.14 21.91 4.49
CA GLU A 307 4.62 22.56 5.70
C GLU A 307 3.27 21.98 6.13
N ILE A 308 2.33 21.77 5.19
CA ILE A 308 1.04 21.13 5.47
C ILE A 308 1.28 19.70 5.96
N CYS A 309 2.11 18.92 5.28
CA CYS A 309 2.40 17.54 5.69
C CYS A 309 2.97 17.47 7.11
N LYS A 310 3.87 18.40 7.46
CA LYS A 310 4.43 18.53 8.81
C LYS A 310 3.38 18.91 9.86
N GLU A 311 2.50 19.86 9.56
CA GLU A 311 1.43 20.32 10.44
C GLU A 311 0.49 19.18 10.84
N TYR A 312 0.13 18.32 9.88
CA TYR A 312 -0.79 17.21 10.09
C TYR A 312 -0.12 15.86 10.38
N ASN A 313 1.21 15.83 10.48
CA ASN A 313 2.00 14.61 10.66
C ASN A 313 1.65 13.50 9.64
N VAL A 314 1.57 13.87 8.36
CA VAL A 314 1.34 12.94 7.24
C VAL A 314 2.58 12.83 6.36
N LYS A 315 2.76 11.67 5.74
CA LYS A 315 3.91 11.44 4.86
C LYS A 315 3.74 12.16 3.52
N ALA A 316 4.80 12.82 3.05
CA ALA A 316 4.82 13.50 1.75
C ALA A 316 5.36 12.55 0.68
N VAL A 317 4.52 12.13 -0.26
CA VAL A 317 4.94 11.37 -1.44
C VAL A 317 5.12 12.35 -2.59
N ILE A 318 6.32 12.45 -3.12
CA ILE A 318 6.65 13.44 -4.15
C ILE A 318 6.92 12.68 -5.45
N GLU A 319 6.00 12.77 -6.42
CA GLU A 319 6.25 12.24 -7.76
C GLU A 319 7.19 13.18 -8.53
N LEU A 320 8.41 12.74 -8.82
CA LEU A 320 9.34 13.51 -9.66
C LEU A 320 8.92 13.39 -11.13
N LYS A 321 8.09 14.31 -11.63
CA LYS A 321 7.78 14.39 -13.06
C LYS A 321 8.99 14.90 -13.82
N TYR A 322 9.11 14.46 -15.06
CA TYR A 322 10.15 14.92 -15.97
C TYR A 322 10.19 16.46 -16.02
N SER A 323 11.35 17.02 -15.69
CA SER A 323 11.69 18.43 -15.87
C SER A 323 13.20 18.60 -16.01
N ALA A 324 13.66 19.79 -16.42
CA ALA A 324 15.09 20.08 -16.55
C ALA A 324 15.81 19.89 -15.20
N GLY A 325 16.89 19.11 -15.15
CA GLY A 325 17.58 18.77 -13.91
C GLY A 325 16.89 17.72 -13.00
N ILE A 326 15.69 17.25 -13.35
CA ILE A 326 14.97 16.17 -12.67
C ILE A 326 14.46 15.18 -13.72
N ASN A 327 15.37 14.38 -14.28
CA ASN A 327 15.04 13.27 -15.18
C ASN A 327 16.19 12.27 -15.24
N SER A 328 16.01 11.14 -15.93
CA SER A 328 17.04 10.10 -15.99
C SER A 328 18.35 10.51 -16.71
N ASN A 329 18.36 11.56 -17.52
CA ASN A 329 19.55 12.03 -18.24
C ASN A 329 20.21 13.26 -17.58
N ASP A 330 19.53 13.90 -16.62
CA ASP A 330 19.98 15.11 -15.95
C ASP A 330 19.38 15.21 -14.54
N GLN A 331 20.23 15.06 -13.52
CA GLN A 331 19.89 15.14 -12.10
C GLN A 331 20.42 16.43 -11.44
N SER A 332 20.82 17.43 -12.22
CA SER A 332 21.50 18.65 -11.72
C SER A 332 20.69 19.47 -10.71
N ARG A 333 19.36 19.25 -10.62
CA ARG A 333 18.47 19.94 -9.69
C ARG A 333 18.12 19.11 -8.44
N MET A 334 18.55 17.85 -8.37
CA MET A 334 18.33 17.01 -7.17
C MET A 334 18.91 17.63 -5.89
N PRO A 335 20.12 18.24 -5.86
CA PRO A 335 20.61 18.91 -4.66
C PRO A 335 19.69 20.04 -4.17
N ALA A 336 19.12 20.82 -5.09
CA ALA A 336 18.19 21.90 -4.73
C ALA A 336 16.87 21.37 -4.19
N LEU A 337 16.39 20.23 -4.70
CA LEU A 337 15.21 19.54 -4.16
C LEU A 337 15.48 19.07 -2.72
N MET A 338 16.65 18.48 -2.47
CA MET A 338 17.02 18.00 -1.13
C MET A 338 17.13 19.15 -0.12
N ASP A 339 17.69 20.30 -0.51
CA ASP A 339 17.75 21.50 0.33
C ASP A 339 16.36 21.95 0.80
N VAL A 340 15.35 21.91 -0.08
CA VAL A 340 13.95 22.23 0.28
C VAL A 340 13.38 21.22 1.29
N ILE A 341 13.62 19.92 1.06
CA ILE A 341 13.16 18.85 1.96
C ILE A 341 13.82 18.95 3.35
N GLU A 342 15.11 19.24 3.40
CA GLU A 342 15.86 19.37 4.66
C GLU A 342 15.45 20.61 5.44
N ARG A 343 15.33 21.75 4.76
CA ARG A 343 15.00 23.03 5.41
C ARG A 343 13.59 23.07 5.98
N THR A 344 12.66 22.26 5.46
CA THR A 344 11.31 22.07 6.03
C THR A 344 11.31 21.07 7.20
N GLY A 345 12.37 20.29 7.37
CA GLY A 345 12.49 19.25 8.40
C GLY A 345 11.66 18.01 8.10
N MET A 346 11.41 17.73 6.81
CA MET A 346 10.54 16.63 6.36
C MET A 346 11.30 15.40 5.83
N ARG A 347 12.63 15.41 5.86
CA ARG A 347 13.50 14.36 5.30
C ARG A 347 13.08 12.93 5.66
N GLU A 348 12.80 12.66 6.94
CA GLU A 348 12.40 11.32 7.42
C GLU A 348 10.96 10.95 7.06
N ASN A 349 10.15 11.92 6.65
CA ASN A 349 8.71 11.78 6.34
C ASN A 349 8.41 12.03 4.85
N VAL A 350 9.40 11.84 3.98
CA VAL A 350 9.27 11.93 2.52
C VAL A 350 9.45 10.57 1.85
N ILE A 351 8.63 10.31 0.83
CA ILE A 351 8.83 9.25 -0.17
C ILE A 351 9.07 9.94 -1.51
N LEU A 352 10.19 9.63 -2.17
CA LEU A 352 10.39 10.00 -3.57
C LEU A 352 9.83 8.91 -4.48
N LEU A 353 8.86 9.28 -5.31
CA LEU A 353 8.22 8.39 -6.28
C LEU A 353 8.59 8.86 -7.67
N THR A 354 9.03 8.01 -8.60
CA THR A 354 9.18 8.43 -10.01
C THR A 354 9.48 7.29 -10.96
N SER A 355 9.19 7.49 -12.25
CA SER A 355 9.70 6.67 -13.36
C SER A 355 11.12 7.09 -13.82
N GLN A 356 11.61 8.24 -13.35
CA GLN A 356 12.96 8.77 -13.60
C GLN A 356 14.00 8.03 -12.74
N LEU A 357 14.28 6.77 -13.08
CA LEU A 357 15.10 5.86 -12.28
C LEU A 357 16.43 6.47 -11.78
N ASN A 358 17.15 7.22 -12.64
CA ASN A 358 18.45 7.74 -12.23
C ASN A 358 18.34 8.87 -11.18
N CYS A 359 17.17 9.50 -10.99
CA CYS A 359 16.94 10.39 -9.85
C CYS A 359 16.90 9.60 -8.53
N LEU A 360 16.25 8.43 -8.51
CA LEU A 360 16.21 7.56 -7.33
C LEU A 360 17.61 6.98 -7.01
N ILE A 361 18.35 6.55 -8.05
CA ILE A 361 19.73 6.09 -7.90
C ILE A 361 20.62 7.23 -7.39
N TRP A 362 20.43 8.45 -7.90
CA TRP A 362 21.15 9.62 -7.42
C TRP A 362 20.90 9.83 -5.92
N THR A 363 19.65 9.77 -5.46
CA THR A 363 19.29 9.88 -4.04
C THR A 363 20.06 8.85 -3.19
N ARG A 364 20.07 7.59 -3.63
CA ARG A 364 20.79 6.49 -2.95
C ARG A 364 22.31 6.72 -2.87
N ASN A 365 22.89 7.27 -3.92
CA ASN A 365 24.34 7.45 -4.03
C ASN A 365 24.87 8.77 -3.45
N ASN A 366 24.01 9.70 -3.03
CA ASN A 366 24.42 11.04 -2.59
C ASN A 366 24.07 11.35 -1.13
N GLY A 367 24.01 10.33 -0.26
CA GLY A 367 23.87 10.51 1.19
C GLY A 367 22.43 10.68 1.69
N TYR A 368 21.44 10.25 0.89
CA TYR A 368 20.01 10.29 1.21
C TYR A 368 19.39 8.90 1.23
N SER A 369 20.13 7.88 1.70
CA SER A 369 19.69 6.49 1.73
C SER A 369 18.53 6.22 2.70
N ASP A 370 18.32 7.12 3.65
CA ASP A 370 17.21 7.15 4.61
C ASP A 370 15.88 7.59 3.99
N ILE A 371 15.91 8.34 2.88
CA ILE A 371 14.68 8.74 2.18
C ILE A 371 14.09 7.52 1.46
N GLU A 372 12.83 7.20 1.73
CA GLU A 372 12.13 6.12 1.02
C GLU A 372 12.00 6.47 -0.47
N CYS A 373 12.27 5.50 -1.35
CA CYS A 373 12.23 5.69 -2.80
C CYS A 373 11.39 4.60 -3.43
N GLN A 374 10.38 5.00 -4.20
CA GLN A 374 9.48 4.11 -4.93
C GLN A 374 9.70 4.29 -6.44
N TYR A 375 10.10 3.21 -7.13
CA TYR A 375 10.21 3.20 -8.58
C TYR A 375 8.83 2.98 -9.21
N LEU A 376 8.38 3.98 -9.98
CA LEU A 376 7.06 3.99 -10.62
C LEU A 376 7.10 3.20 -11.94
N VAL A 377 6.27 2.16 -12.06
CA VAL A 377 6.20 1.28 -13.24
C VAL A 377 4.75 0.99 -13.64
N THR A 378 4.53 0.64 -14.91
CA THR A 378 3.19 0.23 -15.37
C THR A 378 2.83 -1.19 -14.92
N SER A 379 3.81 -2.08 -14.81
CA SER A 379 3.64 -3.51 -14.48
C SER A 379 4.80 -3.99 -13.61
N LEU A 380 4.52 -4.91 -12.67
CA LEU A 380 5.53 -5.54 -11.81
C LEU A 380 6.36 -6.60 -12.55
N GLU A 381 5.80 -7.22 -13.60
CA GLU A 381 6.34 -8.45 -14.21
C GLU A 381 7.54 -8.20 -15.11
N ASN A 382 8.67 -7.80 -14.51
CA ASN A 382 9.91 -7.54 -15.22
C ASN A 382 11.13 -7.85 -14.34
N GLU A 383 11.91 -8.85 -14.75
CA GLU A 383 13.08 -9.30 -13.99
C GLU A 383 14.13 -8.21 -13.84
N ALA A 384 14.43 -7.48 -14.92
CA ALA A 384 15.40 -6.40 -14.89
C ALA A 384 14.94 -5.24 -13.98
N THR A 385 13.65 -5.01 -13.84
CA THR A 385 13.11 -4.05 -12.86
C THR A 385 13.33 -4.54 -11.44
N LEU A 386 12.95 -5.78 -11.12
CA LEU A 386 13.17 -6.35 -9.78
C LEU A 386 14.65 -6.30 -9.40
N GLN A 387 15.56 -6.73 -10.27
CA GLN A 387 17.00 -6.71 -9.98
C GLN A 387 17.52 -5.29 -9.75
N ARG A 388 17.03 -4.29 -10.48
CA ARG A 388 17.39 -2.88 -10.25
C ARG A 388 16.86 -2.38 -8.91
N CYS A 389 15.62 -2.72 -8.56
CA CYS A 389 15.03 -2.38 -7.27
C CYS A 389 15.81 -2.98 -6.10
N ILE A 390 16.23 -4.25 -6.20
CA ILE A 390 17.08 -4.92 -5.21
C ILE A 390 18.42 -4.22 -5.10
N GLN A 391 19.11 -4.01 -6.23
CA GLN A 391 20.44 -3.43 -6.27
C GLN A 391 20.51 -2.06 -5.60
N TYR A 392 19.49 -1.22 -5.80
CA TYR A 392 19.48 0.15 -5.32
C TYR A 392 18.55 0.37 -4.11
N ASN A 393 17.99 -0.70 -3.53
CA ASN A 393 17.03 -0.64 -2.44
C ASN A 393 15.90 0.36 -2.73
N LEU A 394 15.19 0.10 -3.83
CA LEU A 394 14.05 0.88 -4.29
C LEU A 394 12.79 0.06 -4.10
N ASP A 395 11.85 0.58 -3.32
CA ASP A 395 10.48 0.07 -3.27
C ASP A 395 9.86 0.19 -4.67
N ILE A 396 8.78 -0.52 -4.94
CA ILE A 396 8.11 -0.52 -6.25
C ILE A 396 6.71 0.07 -6.12
N SER A 397 6.32 0.90 -7.09
CA SER A 397 4.96 1.42 -7.22
C SER A 397 4.42 1.10 -8.61
N PHE A 398 3.31 0.35 -8.69
CA PHE A 398 2.82 -0.18 -9.97
C PHE A 398 1.38 0.23 -10.31
N ASN A 399 1.09 0.32 -11.61
CA ASN A 399 -0.28 0.64 -12.04
C ASN A 399 -1.21 -0.59 -11.90
N ILE A 400 -2.36 -0.45 -11.22
CA ILE A 400 -3.33 -1.53 -10.95
C ILE A 400 -3.97 -2.13 -12.22
N THR A 401 -3.81 -1.48 -13.38
CA THR A 401 -4.29 -1.98 -14.68
C THR A 401 -3.23 -2.78 -15.45
N GLY A 402 -1.98 -2.76 -14.99
CA GLY A 402 -0.88 -3.52 -15.59
C GLY A 402 -0.89 -5.01 -15.26
N GLN A 403 0.12 -5.72 -15.75
CA GLN A 403 0.38 -7.11 -15.40
C GLN A 403 1.08 -7.14 -14.03
N ASN A 404 0.40 -7.68 -13.03
CA ASN A 404 0.82 -7.60 -11.62
C ASN A 404 0.32 -8.83 -10.86
N SER A 405 0.88 -10.01 -11.15
CA SER A 405 0.51 -11.24 -10.44
C SER A 405 0.91 -11.22 -8.96
N ASP A 406 0.23 -12.06 -8.17
CA ASP A 406 0.50 -12.24 -6.73
C ASP A 406 1.90 -12.80 -6.49
N GLU A 407 2.41 -13.60 -7.43
CA GLU A 407 3.78 -14.10 -7.43
C GLU A 407 4.78 -12.95 -7.51
N TRP A 408 4.58 -11.99 -8.41
CA TRP A 408 5.49 -10.85 -8.54
C TRP A 408 5.48 -9.96 -7.30
N ILE A 409 4.31 -9.73 -6.70
CA ILE A 409 4.23 -9.04 -5.40
C ILE A 409 5.09 -9.78 -4.37
N ALA A 410 4.92 -11.10 -4.24
CA ALA A 410 5.70 -11.91 -3.31
C ALA A 410 7.21 -11.81 -3.56
N ARG A 411 7.65 -11.75 -4.83
CA ARG A 411 9.08 -11.60 -5.19
C ARG A 411 9.69 -10.28 -4.70
N TYR A 412 8.99 -9.15 -4.82
CA TYR A 412 9.46 -7.89 -4.25
C TYR A 412 9.48 -7.92 -2.72
N LYS A 413 8.44 -8.52 -2.10
CA LYS A 413 8.35 -8.64 -0.64
C LYS A 413 9.44 -9.55 -0.05
N GLU A 414 9.75 -10.67 -0.69
CA GLU A 414 10.83 -11.59 -0.29
C GLU A 414 12.21 -10.91 -0.41
N ALA A 415 12.36 -9.99 -1.36
CA ALA A 415 13.54 -9.16 -1.48
C ALA A 415 13.64 -8.03 -0.42
N GLY A 416 12.68 -7.94 0.50
CA GLY A 416 12.64 -6.94 1.56
C GLY A 416 12.13 -5.56 1.10
N LEU A 417 11.56 -5.47 -0.10
CA LEU A 417 11.09 -4.21 -0.68
C LEU A 417 9.59 -4.01 -0.39
N LYS A 418 9.18 -2.76 -0.22
CA LYS A 418 7.76 -2.41 -0.11
C LYS A 418 7.12 -2.32 -1.50
N VAL A 419 5.82 -2.60 -1.55
CA VAL A 419 5.02 -2.68 -2.77
C VAL A 419 3.85 -1.71 -2.66
N SER A 420 3.82 -0.72 -3.54
CA SER A 420 2.78 0.30 -3.68
C SER A 420 1.98 0.06 -4.95
N CYS A 421 0.68 0.38 -4.96
CA CYS A 421 -0.11 0.34 -6.19
C CYS A 421 -0.97 1.59 -6.39
N TYR A 422 -1.06 2.01 -7.65
CA TYR A 422 -1.75 3.23 -8.10
C TYR A 422 -2.52 2.99 -9.40
N THR A 423 -3.50 3.76 -9.81
CA THR A 423 -4.31 4.66 -8.98
C THR A 423 -5.68 4.02 -8.89
N PHE A 424 -6.24 3.96 -7.68
CA PHE A 424 -7.66 3.68 -7.50
C PHE A 424 -8.46 4.96 -7.78
N THR A 425 -9.12 4.98 -8.92
CA THR A 425 -9.80 6.15 -9.49
C THR A 425 -11.25 6.28 -9.02
N GLN A 426 -11.95 7.33 -9.45
CA GLN A 426 -13.41 7.45 -9.32
C GLN A 426 -14.23 6.29 -9.88
N TYR A 427 -13.63 5.43 -10.70
CA TYR A 427 -14.31 4.30 -11.34
C TYR A 427 -14.03 2.94 -10.67
N ASP A 428 -13.12 2.89 -9.71
CA ASP A 428 -12.74 1.66 -9.02
C ASP A 428 -13.58 1.44 -7.77
N ASP A 429 -14.02 0.21 -7.52
CA ASP A 429 -14.87 -0.14 -6.38
C ASP A 429 -14.06 -0.67 -5.17
N TYR A 430 -14.73 -0.76 -4.01
CA TYR A 430 -14.12 -1.27 -2.79
C TYR A 430 -13.70 -2.75 -2.88
N PRO A 431 -14.45 -3.66 -3.52
CA PRO A 431 -13.97 -5.02 -3.78
C PRO A 431 -12.62 -5.09 -4.51
N LYS A 432 -12.43 -4.27 -5.55
CA LYS A 432 -11.14 -4.19 -6.27
C LYS A 432 -10.02 -3.69 -5.36
N LEU A 433 -10.26 -2.65 -4.57
CA LEU A 433 -9.29 -2.16 -3.57
C LEU A 433 -8.95 -3.23 -2.52
N GLN A 434 -9.97 -3.90 -1.96
CA GLN A 434 -9.79 -4.97 -0.98
C GLN A 434 -8.95 -6.13 -1.54
N SER A 435 -9.12 -6.47 -2.82
CA SER A 435 -8.32 -7.51 -3.48
C SER A 435 -6.83 -7.20 -3.41
N TRP A 436 -6.40 -5.97 -3.69
CA TRP A 436 -4.98 -5.59 -3.60
C TRP A 436 -4.46 -5.56 -2.16
N ILE A 437 -5.28 -5.11 -1.20
CA ILE A 437 -4.94 -5.17 0.23
C ILE A 437 -4.71 -6.62 0.66
N ASN A 438 -5.57 -7.55 0.23
CA ASN A 438 -5.44 -8.98 0.55
C ASN A 438 -4.17 -9.60 -0.04
N LYS A 439 -3.73 -9.12 -1.22
CA LYS A 439 -2.46 -9.51 -1.85
C LYS A 439 -1.23 -9.02 -1.09
N GLY A 440 -1.39 -8.13 -0.11
CA GLY A 440 -0.33 -7.68 0.79
C GLY A 440 0.54 -6.56 0.25
N VAL A 441 -0.04 -5.65 -0.55
CA VAL A 441 0.60 -4.37 -0.85
C VAL A 441 0.76 -3.53 0.43
N ASP A 442 1.83 -2.74 0.51
CA ASP A 442 2.13 -1.84 1.62
C ASP A 442 1.45 -0.48 1.47
N PHE A 443 1.18 -0.07 0.22
CA PHE A 443 0.56 1.21 -0.07
C PHE A 443 -0.53 1.09 -1.14
N VAL A 444 -1.59 1.90 -0.99
CA VAL A 444 -2.64 2.07 -2.00
C VAL A 444 -2.84 3.56 -2.28
N THR A 445 -2.65 3.98 -3.54
CA THR A 445 -2.81 5.36 -3.97
C THR A 445 -4.22 5.57 -4.53
N CYS A 446 -5.02 6.38 -3.85
CA CYS A 446 -6.46 6.50 -4.05
C CYS A 446 -6.88 7.95 -4.32
N ASP A 447 -7.85 8.12 -5.21
CA ASP A 447 -8.47 9.41 -5.50
C ASP A 447 -9.45 9.86 -4.39
N TRP A 448 -10.22 8.92 -3.82
CA TRP A 448 -11.34 9.23 -2.91
C TRP A 448 -11.77 8.09 -1.96
N HIS A 449 -11.26 6.86 -2.14
CA HIS A 449 -11.70 5.68 -1.40
C HIS A 449 -11.46 5.83 0.10
N ARG A 450 -12.46 5.45 0.90
CA ARG A 450 -12.38 5.59 2.36
C ARG A 450 -11.85 4.33 3.03
N MET A 451 -10.99 4.51 4.03
CA MET A 451 -10.42 3.43 4.83
C MET A 451 -11.47 2.63 5.61
N ASP A 452 -12.57 3.26 6.07
CA ASP A 452 -13.67 2.60 6.80
C ASP A 452 -14.53 1.64 5.96
N LYS A 453 -14.25 1.53 4.65
CA LYS A 453 -15.00 0.68 3.71
C LYS A 453 -14.26 -0.59 3.31
N VAL A 454 -13.06 -0.79 3.85
CA VAL A 454 -12.23 -1.98 3.64
C VAL A 454 -11.82 -2.59 4.98
N VAL A 455 -11.46 -3.86 4.97
CA VAL A 455 -10.86 -4.57 6.09
C VAL A 455 -9.35 -4.39 5.99
N LEU A 456 -8.78 -3.63 6.91
CA LEU A 456 -7.35 -3.36 6.96
C LEU A 456 -6.64 -4.33 7.92
N PRO A 457 -5.50 -4.91 7.51
CA PRO A 457 -4.66 -5.72 8.39
C PRO A 457 -4.11 -4.84 9.53
N GLU A 458 -4.32 -5.28 10.77
CA GLU A 458 -3.73 -4.60 11.92
C GLU A 458 -2.20 -4.71 11.85
N LYS A 459 -1.54 -3.62 12.21
CA LYS A 459 -0.09 -3.61 12.39
C LYS A 459 0.22 -4.41 13.66
N SER A 460 0.73 -5.63 13.50
CA SER A 460 1.06 -6.54 14.60
C SER A 460 2.56 -6.67 14.77
N ASP A 461 3.03 -6.46 16.00
CA ASP A 461 4.41 -6.80 16.41
C ASP A 461 4.59 -8.31 16.67
N LEU A 462 3.49 -9.09 16.72
CA LEU A 462 3.56 -10.54 16.83
C LEU A 462 3.86 -11.18 15.47
N PRO A 463 4.88 -12.04 15.38
CA PRO A 463 5.23 -12.71 14.13
C PRO A 463 4.14 -13.72 13.73
N LEU A 464 3.63 -13.63 12.50
CA LEU A 464 2.85 -14.70 11.89
C LEU A 464 3.72 -15.95 11.69
N PRO A 465 3.15 -17.17 11.79
CA PRO A 465 3.87 -18.39 11.40
C PRO A 465 4.44 -18.29 9.98
N THR A 466 5.61 -18.89 9.76
CA THR A 466 6.20 -19.04 8.43
C THR A 466 6.16 -20.50 7.99
N TYR A 467 5.99 -20.72 6.69
CA TYR A 467 5.96 -22.02 6.04
C TYR A 467 6.98 -22.06 4.90
N GLN A 468 7.55 -23.24 4.63
CA GLN A 468 8.49 -23.46 3.54
C GLN A 468 7.80 -24.00 2.30
N VAL A 469 7.98 -23.30 1.17
CA VAL A 469 7.58 -23.78 -0.16
C VAL A 469 8.83 -24.14 -0.95
N THR A 470 9.00 -25.44 -1.23
CA THR A 470 10.13 -25.95 -2.02
C THR A 470 9.69 -26.16 -3.46
N PHE A 471 10.24 -25.34 -4.37
CA PHE A 471 10.06 -25.50 -5.81
C PHE A 471 11.09 -26.50 -6.35
N THR A 472 10.63 -27.55 -7.02
CA THR A 472 11.49 -28.55 -7.65
C THR A 472 11.22 -28.67 -9.14
N ASP A 473 12.24 -29.10 -9.87
CA ASP A 473 12.11 -29.46 -11.28
C ASP A 473 11.46 -30.86 -11.43
N TYR A 474 11.23 -31.29 -12.67
CA TYR A 474 10.59 -32.57 -13.02
C TYR A 474 11.31 -33.81 -12.48
N ASP A 475 12.61 -33.72 -12.18
CA ASP A 475 13.46 -34.80 -11.69
C ASP A 475 13.68 -34.75 -10.16
N GLY A 476 13.03 -33.81 -9.48
CA GLY A 476 13.17 -33.59 -8.04
C GLY A 476 14.32 -32.66 -7.66
N THR A 477 15.08 -32.13 -8.61
CA THR A 477 16.10 -31.10 -8.33
C THR A 477 15.45 -29.87 -7.70
N VAL A 478 15.96 -29.42 -6.55
CA VAL A 478 15.46 -28.20 -5.89
C VAL A 478 15.89 -26.97 -6.69
N LEU A 479 14.92 -26.22 -7.17
CA LEU A 479 15.11 -24.96 -7.90
C LEU A 479 15.19 -23.77 -6.92
N LYS A 480 14.33 -23.77 -5.90
CA LYS A 480 14.26 -22.71 -4.88
C LYS A 480 13.53 -23.20 -3.63
N VAL A 481 13.94 -22.70 -2.47
CA VAL A 481 13.14 -22.78 -1.22
C VAL A 481 12.73 -21.35 -0.86
N SER A 482 11.44 -21.12 -0.67
CA SER A 482 10.88 -19.82 -0.27
C SER A 482 10.25 -19.93 1.11
N GLU A 483 10.59 -19.00 2.00
CA GLU A 483 9.96 -18.87 3.33
C GLU A 483 8.84 -17.83 3.26
N VAL A 484 7.63 -18.23 3.64
CA VAL A 484 6.41 -17.45 3.39
C VAL A 484 5.58 -17.35 4.67
N LYS A 485 5.18 -16.14 5.06
CA LYS A 485 4.24 -15.93 6.17
C LYS A 485 2.87 -16.54 5.84
N GLU A 486 2.18 -17.03 6.86
CA GLU A 486 0.84 -17.62 6.72
C GLU A 486 -0.11 -16.73 5.90
N GLY A 487 -0.83 -17.36 4.98
CA GLY A 487 -1.82 -16.72 4.11
C GLY A 487 -1.23 -15.90 2.97
N LYS A 488 0.09 -15.85 2.80
CA LYS A 488 0.75 -15.15 1.69
C LYS A 488 1.07 -16.10 0.51
N THR A 489 1.39 -15.50 -0.63
CA THR A 489 1.82 -16.20 -1.84
C THR A 489 3.32 -16.44 -1.82
N ALA A 490 3.77 -17.62 -2.25
CA ALA A 490 5.19 -17.92 -2.40
C ALA A 490 5.77 -17.32 -3.68
N ALA A 491 7.01 -16.84 -3.59
CA ALA A 491 7.74 -16.34 -4.74
C ALA A 491 8.39 -17.50 -5.50
N ALA A 492 7.91 -17.80 -6.71
CA ALA A 492 8.50 -18.84 -7.56
C ALA A 492 9.88 -18.44 -8.12
N PRO A 493 10.73 -19.40 -8.52
CA PRO A 493 11.95 -19.10 -9.28
C PRO A 493 11.61 -18.67 -10.71
N ALA A 494 12.61 -18.22 -11.47
CA ALA A 494 12.46 -18.04 -12.91
C ALA A 494 12.00 -19.35 -13.56
N ASN A 495 11.14 -19.25 -14.59
CA ASN A 495 10.60 -20.41 -15.29
C ASN A 495 11.76 -21.33 -15.74
N PRO A 496 11.80 -22.59 -15.29
CA PRO A 496 12.86 -23.51 -15.65
C PRO A 496 12.78 -23.90 -17.13
N THR A 497 13.92 -24.25 -17.72
CA THR A 497 14.02 -24.67 -19.11
C THR A 497 14.36 -26.15 -19.18
N ARG A 498 13.70 -26.86 -20.10
CA ARG A 498 13.93 -28.29 -20.34
C ARG A 498 13.98 -28.53 -21.84
N ASN A 499 15.13 -29.01 -22.34
CA ASN A 499 15.32 -29.23 -23.77
C ASN A 499 14.26 -30.18 -24.34
N GLY A 500 13.63 -29.84 -25.47
CA GLY A 500 12.54 -30.63 -26.06
C GLY A 500 11.16 -30.45 -25.43
N TYR A 501 11.04 -29.61 -24.39
CA TYR A 501 9.80 -29.37 -23.67
C TYR A 501 9.48 -27.88 -23.54
N THR A 502 8.20 -27.58 -23.37
CA THR A 502 7.70 -26.25 -23.01
C THR A 502 7.25 -26.27 -21.56
N PHE A 503 7.75 -25.36 -20.71
CA PHE A 503 7.21 -25.15 -19.37
C PHE A 503 5.77 -24.66 -19.46
N ILE A 504 4.85 -25.30 -18.72
CA ILE A 504 3.42 -25.00 -18.76
C ILE A 504 2.86 -24.52 -17.42
N GLY A 505 3.67 -24.48 -16.36
CA GLY A 505 3.28 -24.02 -15.03
C GLY A 505 3.74 -24.96 -13.93
N TRP A 506 3.16 -24.79 -12.76
CA TRP A 506 3.43 -25.58 -11.56
C TRP A 506 2.28 -26.55 -11.27
N ASP A 507 2.56 -27.67 -10.61
CA ASP A 507 1.56 -28.71 -10.33
C ASP A 507 0.52 -28.32 -9.26
N LYS A 508 0.84 -27.32 -8.44
CA LYS A 508 0.02 -26.85 -7.30
C LYS A 508 -0.08 -25.33 -7.30
N ASP A 509 -1.18 -24.85 -6.74
CA ASP A 509 -1.31 -23.46 -6.33
C ASP A 509 -0.41 -23.20 -5.10
N PHE A 510 0.23 -22.04 -5.10
CA PHE A 510 1.15 -21.58 -4.06
C PHE A 510 0.77 -20.17 -3.56
N THR A 511 -0.48 -19.78 -3.78
CA THR A 511 -1.11 -18.64 -3.12
C THR A 511 -1.70 -19.06 -1.75
N ASN A 512 -1.85 -18.11 -0.83
CA ASN A 512 -2.49 -18.34 0.49
C ASN A 512 -1.93 -19.56 1.26
N VAL A 513 -0.61 -19.61 1.43
CA VAL A 513 0.11 -20.77 2.01
C VAL A 513 -0.18 -20.92 3.51
N LYS A 514 -0.51 -22.14 3.95
CA LYS A 514 -0.86 -22.46 5.35
C LYS A 514 -0.14 -23.68 5.93
N GLN A 515 0.79 -24.26 5.19
CA GLN A 515 1.62 -25.40 5.59
C GLN A 515 2.81 -25.52 4.64
N ASP A 516 3.84 -26.25 5.06
CA ASP A 516 4.97 -26.58 4.20
C ASP A 516 4.50 -27.40 2.99
N MET A 517 5.08 -27.14 1.81
CA MET A 517 4.74 -27.86 0.59
C MET A 517 5.88 -27.93 -0.43
N VAL A 518 5.78 -28.93 -1.30
CA VAL A 518 6.66 -29.09 -2.48
C VAL A 518 5.83 -28.84 -3.74
N VAL A 519 6.33 -27.97 -4.62
CA VAL A 519 5.69 -27.54 -5.87
C VAL A 519 6.61 -27.93 -7.04
N VAL A 520 6.08 -28.65 -8.02
CA VAL A 520 6.86 -29.32 -9.08
C VAL A 520 6.58 -28.68 -10.44
N ALA A 521 7.63 -28.36 -11.18
CA ALA A 521 7.53 -27.80 -12.54
C ALA A 521 6.86 -28.79 -13.50
N GLN A 522 5.91 -28.30 -14.30
CA GLN A 522 5.18 -29.07 -15.29
C GLN A 522 5.59 -28.67 -16.71
N TYR A 523 5.67 -29.68 -17.58
CA TYR A 523 6.17 -29.53 -18.95
C TYR A 523 5.28 -30.24 -19.95
N ARG A 524 5.16 -29.66 -21.15
CA ARG A 524 4.58 -30.31 -22.33
C ARG A 524 5.68 -30.66 -23.32
N VAL A 525 5.70 -31.90 -23.82
CA VAL A 525 6.64 -32.32 -24.86
C VAL A 525 6.37 -31.56 -26.17
N ASN A 526 7.42 -31.12 -26.85
CA ASN A 526 7.31 -30.46 -28.15
C ASN A 526 7.20 -31.49 -29.27
N ASN A 527 6.40 -31.19 -30.29
CA ASN A 527 6.31 -31.97 -31.53
C ASN A 527 7.10 -31.29 -32.64
N TYR A 528 7.83 -32.09 -33.41
CA TYR A 528 8.67 -31.67 -34.52
C TYR A 528 8.25 -32.40 -35.80
N THR A 529 8.53 -31.81 -36.96
CA THR A 529 8.22 -32.38 -38.28
C THR A 529 9.46 -32.94 -38.98
N ILE A 530 9.22 -33.92 -39.87
CA ILE A 530 10.19 -34.48 -40.80
C ILE A 530 9.63 -34.29 -42.21
N THR A 531 10.38 -33.58 -43.04
CA THR A 531 10.07 -33.41 -44.46
C THR A 531 10.99 -34.31 -45.29
N TYR A 532 10.41 -35.28 -46.00
CA TYR A 532 11.15 -36.12 -46.94
C TYR A 532 11.25 -35.42 -48.29
N GLU A 533 12.45 -35.31 -48.83
CA GLU A 533 12.75 -34.62 -50.09
C GLU A 533 13.39 -35.56 -51.10
N ALA A 534 12.80 -35.66 -52.30
CA ALA A 534 13.30 -36.54 -53.34
C ALA A 534 14.67 -36.12 -53.86
N ASN A 535 15.03 -34.85 -53.73
CA ASN A 535 16.34 -34.33 -54.13
C ASN A 535 16.74 -34.62 -55.59
N VAL A 536 15.79 -34.46 -56.52
CA VAL A 536 15.99 -34.71 -57.96
C VAL A 536 15.93 -33.43 -58.80
N ASP A 537 15.83 -32.26 -58.16
CA ASP A 537 15.69 -30.99 -58.87
C ASP A 537 17.03 -30.52 -59.47
N GLU A 538 17.00 -29.97 -60.68
CA GLU A 538 18.11 -29.25 -61.34
C GLU A 538 17.93 -27.72 -61.23
N ILE A 539 19.05 -26.98 -61.30
CA ILE A 539 19.06 -25.52 -61.20
C ILE A 539 19.26 -24.91 -62.59
N VAL A 540 18.32 -24.08 -63.04
CA VAL A 540 18.38 -23.35 -64.31
C VAL A 540 18.58 -21.85 -64.07
N GLU A 541 19.55 -21.23 -64.72
CA GLU A 541 19.84 -19.78 -64.62
C GLU A 541 18.88 -18.93 -65.49
N SER A 542 18.46 -17.76 -64.99
CA SER A 542 17.58 -16.80 -65.65
C SER A 542 17.79 -15.35 -65.13
N SER A 543 16.98 -14.39 -65.59
CA SER A 543 17.02 -12.97 -65.18
C SER A 543 15.64 -12.31 -65.15
N TRP A 544 15.46 -11.27 -64.33
CA TRP A 544 14.26 -10.42 -64.38
C TRP A 544 14.36 -9.33 -65.47
N PRO A 545 13.27 -9.06 -66.21
CA PRO A 545 13.29 -8.07 -67.29
C PRO A 545 13.25 -6.60 -66.81
N SER A 546 12.86 -6.35 -65.55
CA SER A 546 12.78 -5.00 -64.99
C SER A 546 12.74 -5.00 -63.45
N LYS A 547 12.99 -3.83 -62.83
CA LYS A 547 12.79 -3.58 -61.38
C LYS A 547 11.39 -4.00 -60.93
N GLN A 548 10.37 -3.60 -61.68
CA GLN A 548 8.98 -3.87 -61.34
C GLN A 548 8.70 -5.37 -61.39
N ALA A 549 9.20 -6.08 -62.42
CA ALA A 549 9.03 -7.53 -62.53
C ALA A 549 9.70 -8.28 -61.36
N PHE A 550 10.86 -7.82 -60.89
CA PHE A 550 11.51 -8.39 -59.71
C PHE A 550 10.70 -8.15 -58.43
N ILE A 551 10.23 -6.92 -58.19
CA ILE A 551 9.41 -6.59 -57.02
C ILE A 551 8.12 -7.41 -57.01
N ASP A 552 7.41 -7.45 -58.13
CA ASP A 552 6.15 -8.17 -58.23
C ASP A 552 6.36 -9.67 -57.98
N GLU A 553 7.41 -10.26 -58.57
CA GLU A 553 7.73 -11.67 -58.36
C GLU A 553 8.13 -11.95 -56.90
N PHE A 554 9.03 -11.16 -56.31
CA PHE A 554 9.49 -11.35 -54.92
C PHE A 554 8.36 -11.25 -53.90
N TYR A 555 7.49 -10.24 -54.01
CA TYR A 555 6.40 -10.07 -53.05
C TYR A 555 5.26 -11.06 -53.31
N THR A 556 5.05 -11.49 -54.55
CA THR A 556 4.12 -12.59 -54.85
C THR A 556 4.62 -13.89 -54.22
N ASP A 557 5.92 -14.18 -54.37
CA ASP A 557 6.55 -15.34 -53.78
C ASP A 557 6.51 -15.31 -52.25
N LEU A 558 6.87 -14.18 -51.63
CA LEU A 558 6.80 -14.01 -50.19
C LEU A 558 5.37 -14.18 -49.67
N TYR A 559 4.39 -13.60 -50.36
CA TYR A 559 2.98 -13.74 -50.00
C TYR A 559 2.50 -15.19 -50.11
N ASN A 560 2.84 -15.89 -51.20
CA ASN A 560 2.49 -17.30 -51.39
C ASN A 560 3.19 -18.21 -50.37
N TRP A 561 4.45 -17.92 -50.06
CA TRP A 561 5.19 -18.59 -49.01
C TRP A 561 4.52 -18.39 -47.65
N LEU A 562 4.10 -17.16 -47.31
CA LEU A 562 3.38 -16.87 -46.06
C LEU A 562 2.05 -17.62 -45.98
N LEU A 563 1.30 -17.72 -47.07
CA LEU A 563 0.04 -18.49 -47.12
C LEU A 563 0.25 -19.99 -46.90
N THR A 564 1.37 -20.53 -47.37
CA THR A 564 1.70 -21.96 -47.32
C THR A 564 2.42 -22.30 -46.00
N ASN A 565 3.58 -21.69 -45.76
CA ASN A 565 4.49 -22.01 -44.66
C ASN A 565 4.22 -21.18 -43.40
N GLY A 566 3.66 -19.98 -43.54
CA GLY A 566 3.34 -19.12 -42.40
C GLY A 566 2.39 -19.78 -41.39
N LYS A 567 1.54 -20.73 -41.81
CA LYS A 567 0.68 -21.52 -40.93
C LYS A 567 1.43 -22.33 -39.88
N ASN A 568 2.69 -22.67 -40.15
CA ASN A 568 3.54 -23.48 -39.27
C ASN A 568 4.36 -22.60 -38.32
N ILE A 569 4.31 -21.29 -38.48
CA ILE A 569 5.05 -20.31 -37.68
C ILE A 569 4.11 -19.75 -36.62
N LYS A 570 4.47 -19.93 -35.35
CA LYS A 570 3.64 -19.57 -34.19
C LYS A 570 3.15 -18.12 -34.22
N GLU A 571 3.96 -17.19 -34.72
CA GLU A 571 3.65 -15.76 -34.79
C GLU A 571 2.71 -15.36 -35.93
N ILE A 572 2.33 -16.30 -36.81
CA ILE A 572 1.55 -16.04 -38.02
C ILE A 572 0.25 -16.85 -37.98
N THR A 573 -0.85 -16.18 -38.33
CA THR A 573 -2.16 -16.79 -38.55
C THR A 573 -2.55 -16.59 -40.00
N VAL A 574 -2.96 -17.67 -40.67
CA VAL A 574 -3.46 -17.62 -42.06
C VAL A 574 -4.89 -18.10 -42.10
N GLN A 575 -5.80 -17.24 -42.59
CA GLN A 575 -7.23 -17.53 -42.74
C GLN A 575 -7.67 -17.23 -44.18
N GLY A 576 -7.84 -18.28 -44.98
CA GLY A 576 -8.08 -18.11 -46.41
C GLY A 576 -6.87 -17.45 -47.08
N ASN A 577 -7.10 -16.30 -47.72
CA ASN A 577 -6.04 -15.44 -48.27
C ASN A 577 -5.50 -14.41 -47.28
N LYS A 578 -6.07 -14.28 -46.08
CA LYS A 578 -5.60 -13.28 -45.10
C LYS A 578 -4.45 -13.83 -44.27
N VAL A 579 -3.36 -13.08 -44.19
CA VAL A 579 -2.22 -13.32 -43.31
C VAL A 579 -2.21 -12.27 -42.22
N THR A 580 -2.07 -12.70 -40.97
CA THR A 580 -1.87 -11.84 -39.79
C THR A 580 -0.61 -12.28 -39.06
N MET A 581 0.30 -11.36 -38.79
CA MET A 581 1.54 -11.65 -38.04
C MET A 581 1.65 -10.72 -36.83
N THR A 582 1.91 -11.30 -35.65
CA THR A 582 2.16 -10.55 -34.41
C THR A 582 3.57 -10.86 -33.91
N LYS A 583 4.46 -9.86 -33.93
CA LYS A 583 5.84 -9.99 -33.44
C LYS A 583 6.36 -8.65 -32.92
N ASN A 584 7.22 -8.69 -31.90
CA ASN A 584 7.83 -7.50 -31.29
C ASN A 584 6.81 -6.40 -30.89
N GLY A 585 5.63 -6.81 -30.38
CA GLY A 585 4.56 -5.91 -29.97
C GLY A 585 3.78 -5.23 -31.09
N VAL A 586 4.02 -5.61 -32.36
CA VAL A 586 3.33 -5.09 -33.54
C VAL A 586 2.54 -6.20 -34.23
N THR A 587 1.34 -5.86 -34.73
CA THR A 587 0.50 -6.76 -35.52
C THR A 587 0.26 -6.16 -36.89
N VAL A 588 0.61 -6.89 -37.95
CA VAL A 588 0.29 -6.53 -39.35
C VAL A 588 -0.72 -7.51 -39.93
N SER A 589 -1.53 -7.06 -40.88
CA SER A 589 -2.50 -7.91 -41.58
C SER A 589 -2.73 -7.46 -43.01
N PHE A 590 -2.74 -8.42 -43.94
CA PHE A 590 -2.91 -8.21 -45.37
C PHE A 590 -3.53 -9.44 -46.01
N ASP A 591 -4.21 -9.27 -47.14
CA ASP A 591 -4.96 -10.31 -47.84
C ASP A 591 -4.66 -10.34 -49.35
N SER A 592 -3.60 -9.62 -49.75
CA SER A 592 -3.12 -9.48 -51.11
C SER A 592 -1.65 -9.09 -51.14
N VAL A 593 -0.98 -9.33 -52.27
CA VAL A 593 0.39 -8.88 -52.56
C VAL A 593 0.50 -7.37 -52.43
N GLU A 594 -0.52 -6.63 -52.88
CA GLU A 594 -0.58 -5.18 -52.76
C GLU A 594 -0.66 -4.73 -51.29
N GLY A 595 -1.48 -5.40 -50.47
CA GLY A 595 -1.52 -5.17 -49.03
C GLY A 595 -0.17 -5.40 -48.34
N LEU A 596 0.55 -6.45 -48.72
CA LEU A 596 1.89 -6.75 -48.19
C LEU A 596 2.93 -5.68 -48.57
N LYS A 597 2.90 -5.18 -49.83
CA LYS A 597 3.78 -4.11 -50.30
C LYS A 597 3.54 -2.76 -49.60
N ASN A 598 2.32 -2.55 -49.10
CA ASN A 598 1.88 -1.29 -48.50
C ASN A 598 1.99 -1.25 -46.96
N ILE A 599 2.55 -2.28 -46.31
CA ILE A 599 2.82 -2.25 -44.87
C ILE A 599 3.80 -1.10 -44.55
N ASP A 600 3.61 -0.42 -43.41
CA ASP A 600 4.58 0.59 -42.97
C ASP A 600 5.96 -0.05 -42.77
N LYS A 601 7.01 0.62 -43.25
CA LYS A 601 8.38 0.13 -43.19
C LYS A 601 8.86 -0.29 -41.79
N TYR A 602 8.43 0.40 -40.72
CA TYR A 602 8.83 0.06 -39.35
C TYR A 602 8.05 -1.15 -38.83
N ASP A 603 6.78 -1.27 -39.21
CA ASP A 603 5.97 -2.43 -38.87
C ASP A 603 6.44 -3.67 -39.62
N PHE A 604 6.82 -3.53 -40.90
CA PHE A 604 7.44 -4.58 -41.71
C PHE A 604 8.77 -5.04 -41.09
N GLU A 605 9.60 -4.11 -40.65
CA GLU A 605 10.87 -4.41 -39.95
C GLU A 605 10.62 -5.21 -38.66
N LYS A 606 9.68 -4.78 -37.82
CA LYS A 606 9.37 -5.46 -36.54
C LYS A 606 8.67 -6.80 -36.70
N THR A 607 8.00 -7.02 -37.85
CA THR A 607 7.23 -8.23 -38.12
C THR A 607 7.86 -9.05 -39.26
N ILE A 608 7.42 -8.83 -40.51
CA ILE A 608 7.71 -9.65 -41.69
C ILE A 608 9.21 -9.89 -41.91
N SER A 609 10.07 -8.89 -41.66
CA SER A 609 11.51 -9.05 -41.89
C SER A 609 12.14 -10.22 -41.12
N ASN A 610 11.56 -10.57 -39.96
CA ASN A 610 12.06 -11.62 -39.05
C ASN A 610 11.84 -13.04 -39.58
N ILE A 611 11.04 -13.22 -40.63
CA ILE A 611 10.82 -14.52 -41.28
C ILE A 611 11.47 -14.60 -42.66
N ILE A 612 12.13 -13.53 -43.11
CA ILE A 612 12.77 -13.53 -44.43
C ILE A 612 14.03 -14.39 -44.42
N TYR A 613 14.78 -14.38 -43.32
CA TYR A 613 16.06 -15.09 -43.21
C TYR A 613 16.25 -15.68 -41.82
N LYS A 614 16.81 -16.89 -41.73
CA LYS A 614 17.18 -17.55 -40.47
C LYS A 614 18.35 -16.82 -39.82
N PRO A 615 18.30 -16.47 -38.52
CA PRO A 615 19.42 -15.80 -37.86
C PRO A 615 20.72 -16.62 -37.95
N VAL A 616 21.75 -16.08 -38.60
CA VAL A 616 23.09 -16.66 -38.64
C VAL A 616 24.13 -15.57 -38.37
N VAL A 617 25.12 -15.88 -37.53
CA VAL A 617 26.34 -15.09 -37.44
C VAL A 617 27.18 -15.39 -38.68
N ARG A 618 27.11 -14.55 -39.70
CA ARG A 618 27.90 -14.72 -40.93
C ARG A 618 29.30 -14.10 -40.78
N ALA A 619 30.31 -14.79 -41.30
CA ALA A 619 31.59 -14.15 -41.64
C ALA A 619 31.37 -13.23 -42.85
N SER A 620 32.17 -12.17 -42.98
CA SER A 620 32.01 -11.13 -44.01
C SER A 620 32.50 -11.54 -45.41
N ASP A 621 32.51 -12.83 -45.74
CA ASP A 621 32.92 -13.35 -47.05
C ASP A 621 31.80 -14.21 -47.68
N ASP A 622 31.90 -14.42 -49.00
CA ASP A 622 30.92 -15.17 -49.80
C ASP A 622 30.88 -16.69 -49.47
N SER A 623 31.48 -17.12 -48.34
CA SER A 623 31.62 -18.53 -47.94
C SER A 623 30.50 -19.03 -47.02
N ALA A 624 29.58 -18.14 -46.61
CA ALA A 624 28.47 -18.50 -45.74
C ALA A 624 27.52 -19.53 -46.40
N ILE A 625 27.41 -20.71 -45.80
CA ILE A 625 26.44 -21.74 -46.19
C ILE A 625 25.06 -21.30 -45.71
N ILE A 626 24.11 -21.13 -46.63
CA ILE A 626 22.70 -20.85 -46.29
C ILE A 626 22.13 -22.10 -45.65
N GLU A 627 21.81 -22.04 -44.35
CA GLU A 627 21.15 -23.15 -43.68
C GLU A 627 19.75 -23.35 -44.24
N GLU A 628 19.41 -24.59 -44.57
CA GLU A 628 18.15 -24.96 -45.17
C GLU A 628 17.04 -24.94 -44.11
N SER A 629 15.95 -24.20 -44.36
CA SER A 629 14.85 -24.07 -43.39
C SER A 629 13.56 -23.61 -44.05
N GLU A 630 12.51 -24.42 -43.97
CA GLU A 630 11.17 -24.03 -44.46
C GLU A 630 10.48 -22.97 -43.58
N ASP A 631 10.98 -22.74 -42.37
CA ASP A 631 10.46 -21.72 -41.45
C ASP A 631 10.89 -20.28 -41.81
N TYR A 632 11.78 -20.10 -42.80
CA TYR A 632 12.21 -18.78 -43.28
C TYR A 632 12.17 -18.70 -44.81
N PHE A 633 11.66 -17.58 -45.34
CA PHE A 633 11.39 -17.43 -46.77
C PHE A 633 12.61 -17.71 -47.64
N LEU A 634 13.73 -17.00 -47.44
CA LEU A 634 14.93 -17.17 -48.27
C LEU A 634 15.82 -18.35 -47.85
N ASN A 635 15.44 -19.11 -46.82
CA ASN A 635 16.07 -20.39 -46.47
C ASN A 635 15.25 -21.59 -46.95
N SER A 636 13.99 -21.37 -47.35
CA SER A 636 13.11 -22.41 -47.90
C SER A 636 13.63 -22.88 -49.25
N LYS A 637 13.45 -24.17 -49.53
CA LYS A 637 14.01 -24.84 -50.71
C LYS A 637 13.71 -24.11 -52.02
N LEU A 638 12.44 -23.76 -52.23
CA LEU A 638 11.99 -23.12 -53.47
C LEU A 638 12.65 -21.75 -53.66
N TYR A 639 12.72 -20.95 -52.59
CA TYR A 639 13.09 -19.54 -52.71
C TYR A 639 14.58 -19.29 -52.45
N ARG A 640 15.26 -20.09 -51.63
CA ARG A 640 16.73 -19.98 -51.43
C ARG A 640 17.49 -20.17 -52.72
N ILE A 641 17.05 -21.11 -53.57
CA ILE A 641 17.67 -21.37 -54.86
C ILE A 641 17.27 -20.28 -55.84
N LYS A 642 15.98 -19.96 -55.93
CA LYS A 642 15.47 -18.92 -56.82
C LYS A 642 16.17 -17.57 -56.63
N TYR A 643 16.45 -17.21 -55.37
CA TYR A 643 17.06 -15.96 -54.95
C TYR A 643 18.53 -16.12 -54.50
N LEU A 644 19.23 -17.17 -54.94
CA LEU A 644 20.61 -17.47 -54.52
C LEU A 644 21.58 -16.28 -54.74
N ASP A 645 21.51 -15.65 -55.92
CA ASP A 645 22.35 -14.49 -56.23
C ASP A 645 21.85 -13.21 -55.56
N LEU A 646 20.56 -13.14 -55.18
CA LEU A 646 20.01 -12.04 -54.41
C LEU A 646 20.59 -12.00 -52.99
N ASP A 647 20.79 -13.16 -52.37
CA ASP A 647 21.43 -13.26 -51.05
C ASP A 647 22.86 -12.69 -51.08
N ARG A 648 23.69 -13.17 -52.02
CA ARG A 648 25.06 -12.66 -52.24
C ARG A 648 25.06 -11.17 -52.52
N TYR A 649 24.09 -10.71 -53.30
CA TYR A 649 23.96 -9.31 -53.63
C TYR A 649 23.62 -8.44 -52.41
N PHE A 650 22.70 -8.88 -51.55
CA PHE A 650 22.37 -8.17 -50.30
C PHE A 650 23.57 -8.08 -49.34
N ILE A 651 24.34 -9.16 -49.20
CA ILE A 651 25.61 -9.16 -48.43
C ILE A 651 26.57 -8.12 -48.98
N ASN A 652 26.79 -8.14 -50.30
CA ASN A 652 27.65 -7.18 -50.97
C ASN A 652 27.16 -5.74 -50.81
N CYS A 653 25.85 -5.52 -50.83
CA CYS A 653 25.26 -4.20 -50.56
C CYS A 653 25.57 -3.71 -49.14
N ILE A 654 25.41 -4.55 -48.13
CA ILE A 654 25.75 -4.21 -46.73
C ILE A 654 27.24 -3.89 -46.62
N ASN A 655 28.10 -4.78 -47.12
CA ASN A 655 29.55 -4.65 -47.02
C ASN A 655 30.08 -3.39 -47.71
N LYS A 656 29.54 -3.05 -48.89
CA LYS A 656 30.03 -1.97 -49.73
C LYS A 656 29.43 -0.60 -49.38
N TYR A 657 28.14 -0.56 -49.05
CA TYR A 657 27.40 0.71 -48.92
C TYR A 657 26.93 1.01 -47.50
N TYR A 658 26.89 0.03 -46.60
CA TYR A 658 26.45 0.19 -45.22
C TYR A 658 27.42 -0.46 -44.20
N PRO A 659 28.73 -0.15 -44.24
CA PRO A 659 29.74 -0.86 -43.46
C PRO A 659 29.64 -0.69 -41.94
N SER A 660 28.87 0.31 -41.47
CA SER A 660 28.60 0.57 -40.05
C SER A 660 27.42 -0.25 -39.49
N TYR A 661 26.74 -1.04 -40.33
CA TYR A 661 25.59 -1.83 -39.92
C TYR A 661 26.04 -3.18 -39.37
N ASP A 662 25.24 -3.75 -38.45
CA ASP A 662 25.48 -5.12 -37.98
C ASP A 662 25.47 -6.07 -39.17
N LYS A 663 26.49 -6.94 -39.21
CA LYS A 663 26.73 -7.90 -40.29
C LYS A 663 26.11 -9.26 -39.98
N THR A 664 25.64 -9.44 -38.75
CA THR A 664 24.88 -10.60 -38.35
C THR A 664 23.45 -10.44 -38.85
N TYR A 665 22.91 -11.47 -39.50
CA TYR A 665 21.48 -11.48 -39.91
C TYR A 665 20.59 -11.78 -38.69
N THR A 666 21.06 -11.41 -37.50
CA THR A 666 20.44 -11.71 -36.22
C THR A 666 19.53 -10.56 -35.83
N PRO A 667 18.22 -10.79 -35.63
CA PRO A 667 17.34 -9.79 -35.07
C PRO A 667 17.84 -9.40 -33.67
N LEU A 668 18.38 -8.19 -33.53
CA LEU A 668 18.60 -7.59 -32.21
C LEU A 668 17.27 -7.14 -31.60
N SER A 669 17.27 -6.81 -30.30
CA SER A 669 16.09 -6.38 -29.53
C SER A 669 15.37 -5.14 -30.08
N ASP A 670 15.93 -4.48 -31.09
CA ASP A 670 15.39 -3.34 -31.83
C ASP A 670 15.12 -3.65 -33.33
N GLY A 671 15.15 -4.91 -33.77
CA GLY A 671 14.61 -5.37 -35.06
C GLY A 671 15.50 -5.20 -36.29
N ARG A 672 16.80 -4.93 -36.13
CA ARG A 672 17.69 -4.55 -37.25
C ARG A 672 18.15 -5.73 -38.12
N ILE A 673 17.28 -6.32 -38.95
CA ILE A 673 17.74 -6.84 -40.26
C ILE A 673 17.58 -5.70 -41.27
N GLN A 674 18.47 -4.71 -41.15
CA GLN A 674 18.35 -3.43 -41.83
C GLN A 674 18.30 -3.55 -43.36
N ILE A 675 18.90 -4.59 -43.95
CA ILE A 675 18.90 -4.73 -45.41
C ILE A 675 17.49 -4.95 -45.98
N PHE A 676 16.61 -5.69 -45.27
CA PHE A 676 15.22 -5.87 -45.71
C PHE A 676 14.35 -4.65 -45.44
N PHE A 677 14.61 -3.92 -44.35
CA PHE A 677 14.02 -2.60 -44.14
C PHE A 677 14.35 -1.65 -45.30
N ARG A 678 15.63 -1.56 -45.71
CA ARG A 678 16.07 -0.77 -46.86
C ARG A 678 15.47 -1.27 -48.17
N PHE A 679 15.40 -2.58 -48.36
CA PHE A 679 14.78 -3.18 -49.54
C PHE A 679 13.30 -2.79 -49.65
N HIS A 680 12.55 -2.87 -48.54
CA HIS A 680 11.15 -2.46 -48.49
C HIS A 680 10.99 -0.95 -48.76
N GLN A 681 11.85 -0.10 -48.20
CA GLN A 681 11.89 1.35 -48.52
C GLN A 681 12.10 1.62 -50.02
N TRP A 682 13.02 0.87 -50.65
CA TRP A 682 13.32 1.00 -52.08
C TRP A 682 12.15 0.55 -52.96
N GLN A 683 11.44 -0.50 -52.54
CA GLN A 683 10.20 -0.94 -53.16
C GLN A 683 9.10 0.12 -53.03
N GLN A 684 9.02 0.83 -51.91
CA GLN A 684 8.06 1.94 -51.69
C GLN A 684 8.45 3.26 -52.38
N GLY A 685 9.48 3.26 -53.22
CA GLY A 685 9.87 4.41 -54.05
C GLY A 685 10.99 5.28 -53.49
N THR A 686 11.63 4.87 -52.39
CA THR A 686 12.87 5.54 -51.93
C THR A 686 14.00 5.23 -52.92
N ASP A 687 14.70 6.26 -53.40
CA ASP A 687 15.86 6.05 -54.26
C ASP A 687 17.04 5.52 -53.44
N ILE A 688 17.32 4.22 -53.62
CA ILE A 688 18.40 3.50 -52.96
C ILE A 688 19.23 2.85 -54.06
N GLY A 689 20.20 3.63 -54.56
CA GLY A 689 21.06 3.33 -55.70
C GLY A 689 21.60 1.89 -55.75
N PRO A 690 22.06 1.28 -54.64
CA PRO A 690 22.52 -0.09 -54.63
C PRO A 690 21.54 -1.07 -55.26
N PHE A 691 20.23 -1.00 -54.92
CA PHE A 691 19.18 -1.94 -55.35
C PHE A 691 18.76 -1.84 -56.83
N ASN A 692 19.27 -0.87 -57.59
CA ASN A 692 18.88 -0.67 -58.99
C ASN A 692 19.51 -1.68 -59.96
N SER A 693 20.49 -2.48 -59.51
CA SER A 693 21.13 -3.54 -60.32
C SER A 693 20.64 -4.91 -59.88
N LEU A 694 19.78 -5.54 -60.69
CA LEU A 694 19.17 -6.82 -60.32
C LEU A 694 20.18 -7.98 -60.43
N PRO A 695 20.21 -8.89 -59.44
CA PRO A 695 21.00 -10.11 -59.50
C PRO A 695 20.41 -11.12 -60.50
N LYS A 696 21.13 -12.22 -60.77
CA LYS A 696 20.55 -13.35 -61.51
C LYS A 696 19.45 -14.00 -60.68
N LYS A 697 18.59 -14.75 -61.36
CA LYS A 697 17.59 -15.62 -60.71
C LYS A 697 17.78 -17.05 -61.17
N TYR A 698 17.37 -17.99 -60.34
CA TYR A 698 17.41 -19.41 -60.69
C TYR A 698 16.03 -20.02 -60.60
N ILE A 699 15.83 -21.17 -61.23
CA ILE A 699 14.60 -21.95 -61.15
C ILE A 699 14.98 -23.38 -60.82
N LEU A 700 14.29 -23.96 -59.83
CA LEU A 700 14.31 -25.40 -59.62
C LEU A 700 13.38 -26.04 -60.64
N GLN A 701 13.93 -26.96 -61.41
CA GLN A 701 13.16 -27.80 -62.30
C GLN A 701 13.34 -29.24 -61.86
N GLU A 702 12.25 -29.95 -61.62
CA GLU A 702 12.32 -31.38 -61.32
C GLU A 702 12.89 -32.13 -62.53
N ASN A 703 13.92 -32.95 -62.33
CA ASN A 703 14.51 -33.70 -63.43
C ASN A 703 13.52 -34.79 -63.89
N PRO A 704 13.00 -34.72 -65.13
CA PRO A 704 11.94 -35.61 -65.60
C PRO A 704 12.37 -37.07 -65.74
N ASN A 705 13.67 -37.36 -65.62
CA ASN A 705 14.19 -38.74 -65.67
C ASN A 705 13.95 -39.52 -64.38
N TYR A 706 13.56 -38.87 -63.28
CA TYR A 706 13.29 -39.52 -62.00
C TYR A 706 11.79 -39.75 -61.79
N THR A 707 11.44 -40.92 -61.27
CA THR A 707 10.13 -41.23 -60.70
C THR A 707 10.36 -41.82 -59.32
N TYR A 708 9.64 -41.32 -58.32
CA TYR A 708 9.84 -41.72 -56.93
C TYR A 708 8.53 -41.73 -56.15
N GLN A 709 8.54 -42.40 -55.01
CA GLN A 709 7.52 -42.36 -53.97
C GLN A 709 8.21 -42.09 -52.63
N LEU A 710 7.86 -40.97 -52.02
CA LEU A 710 8.38 -40.57 -50.71
C LEU A 710 7.56 -41.23 -49.60
N PRO A 711 8.16 -41.43 -48.42
CA PRO A 711 7.42 -41.88 -47.25
C PRO A 711 6.27 -40.93 -46.88
N THR A 712 5.18 -41.51 -46.38
CA THR A 712 3.99 -40.77 -45.92
C THR A 712 3.72 -40.96 -44.43
N ASP A 713 4.37 -41.95 -43.81
CA ASP A 713 4.44 -42.17 -42.37
C ASP A 713 5.73 -41.62 -41.78
N LYS A 714 5.83 -41.57 -40.44
CA LYS A 714 7.01 -41.04 -39.73
C LYS A 714 7.39 -39.62 -40.16
N THR A 715 6.39 -38.74 -40.26
CA THR A 715 6.52 -37.32 -40.64
C THR A 715 6.58 -36.37 -39.45
N THR A 716 6.45 -36.90 -38.22
CA THR A 716 6.58 -36.14 -36.97
C THR A 716 7.29 -36.96 -35.91
N TYR A 717 7.91 -36.28 -34.94
CA TYR A 717 8.58 -36.89 -33.80
C TYR A 717 8.66 -35.93 -32.61
N THR A 718 8.92 -36.48 -31.44
CA THR A 718 9.22 -35.78 -30.19
C THR A 718 10.64 -36.11 -29.74
N ILE A 719 11.14 -35.39 -28.74
CA ILE A 719 12.46 -35.69 -28.13
C ILE A 719 12.55 -37.12 -27.54
N GLU A 720 11.41 -37.76 -27.26
CA GLU A 720 11.35 -39.10 -26.68
C GLU A 720 11.32 -40.23 -27.73
N ASP A 721 11.11 -39.90 -29.00
CA ASP A 721 10.95 -40.89 -30.07
C ASP A 721 12.30 -41.43 -30.58
N GLU A 722 12.30 -42.70 -30.96
CA GLU A 722 13.39 -43.35 -31.69
C GLU A 722 12.80 -44.27 -32.76
N PHE A 723 13.23 -44.11 -34.02
CA PHE A 723 12.82 -44.97 -35.13
C PHE A 723 13.72 -44.79 -36.35
N ASP A 724 13.91 -45.87 -37.12
CA ASP A 724 14.55 -45.81 -38.43
C ASP A 724 13.70 -45.05 -39.44
N LEU A 725 14.35 -44.26 -40.29
CA LEU A 725 13.68 -43.52 -41.36
C LEU A 725 13.22 -44.49 -42.46
N PRO A 726 11.94 -44.44 -42.89
CA PRO A 726 11.43 -45.25 -43.98
C PRO A 726 12.16 -44.94 -45.29
N SER A 727 12.43 -45.96 -46.11
CA SER A 727 13.10 -45.77 -47.41
C SER A 727 12.16 -45.18 -48.47
N ALA A 728 12.70 -44.33 -49.37
CA ALA A 728 12.00 -43.97 -50.60
C ALA A 728 12.12 -45.08 -51.66
N THR A 729 11.21 -45.08 -52.63
CA THR A 729 11.27 -46.01 -53.79
C THR A 729 11.18 -45.23 -55.09
N GLY A 730 11.65 -45.80 -56.21
CA GLY A 730 11.66 -45.10 -57.51
C GLY A 730 12.24 -45.94 -58.64
N ASN A 731 12.43 -45.34 -59.81
CA ASN A 731 13.12 -45.95 -60.97
C ASN A 731 14.65 -45.95 -60.84
N HIS A 732 15.21 -45.22 -59.87
CA HIS A 732 16.62 -45.23 -59.51
C HIS A 732 16.82 -45.86 -58.13
N GLN A 733 18.02 -46.38 -57.83
CA GLN A 733 18.30 -47.00 -56.54
C GLN A 733 18.33 -45.96 -55.42
N PHE A 734 17.50 -46.10 -54.39
CA PHE A 734 17.59 -45.28 -53.18
C PHE A 734 18.81 -45.70 -52.34
N LEU A 735 19.73 -44.78 -52.08
CA LEU A 735 20.99 -45.02 -51.37
C LEU A 735 20.98 -44.52 -49.91
N GLY A 736 19.92 -43.82 -49.48
CA GLY A 736 19.76 -43.35 -48.10
C GLY A 736 19.31 -41.90 -48.00
N TRP A 737 19.00 -41.49 -46.78
CA TRP A 737 18.63 -40.12 -46.40
C TRP A 737 19.84 -39.34 -45.89
N TYR A 738 19.85 -38.04 -46.17
CA TYR A 738 20.89 -37.11 -45.77
C TYR A 738 20.27 -35.82 -45.23
N LEU A 739 20.94 -35.17 -44.26
CA LEU A 739 20.48 -33.90 -43.68
C LEU A 739 20.80 -32.69 -44.57
N ASP A 740 21.58 -32.90 -45.62
CA ASP A 740 21.96 -31.90 -46.60
C ASP A 740 21.71 -32.40 -48.02
N ARG A 741 21.40 -31.46 -48.91
CA ARG A 741 21.11 -31.71 -50.32
C ARG A 741 22.29 -32.35 -51.07
N GLU A 742 23.51 -32.06 -50.64
CA GLU A 742 24.74 -32.54 -51.27
C GLU A 742 25.01 -34.01 -50.88
N CYS A 743 24.15 -34.57 -50.04
CA CYS A 743 24.20 -35.93 -49.56
C CYS A 743 25.54 -36.28 -48.92
N THR A 744 26.01 -35.40 -48.02
CA THR A 744 27.28 -35.52 -47.30
C THR A 744 27.14 -35.92 -45.83
N ILE A 745 25.97 -35.64 -45.22
CA ILE A 745 25.65 -35.89 -43.82
C ILE A 745 24.52 -36.94 -43.76
N PRO A 746 24.84 -38.24 -43.70
CA PRO A 746 23.82 -39.30 -43.71
C PRO A 746 23.01 -39.30 -42.42
N ILE A 747 21.72 -39.63 -42.55
CA ILE A 747 20.82 -39.91 -41.42
C ILE A 747 20.02 -41.18 -41.72
N THR A 748 20.02 -42.11 -40.78
CA THR A 748 19.28 -43.38 -40.94
C THR A 748 18.10 -43.50 -40.00
N LYS A 749 18.11 -42.74 -38.89
CA LYS A 749 17.09 -42.82 -37.85
C LYS A 749 16.94 -41.52 -37.07
N ILE A 750 15.77 -41.33 -36.50
CA ILE A 750 15.55 -40.43 -35.37
C ILE A 750 16.04 -41.12 -34.11
N THR A 751 16.88 -40.45 -33.33
CA THR A 751 17.37 -40.93 -32.03
C THR A 751 16.78 -40.10 -30.90
N LYS A 752 16.53 -40.75 -29.76
CA LYS A 752 16.09 -40.07 -28.54
C LYS A 752 17.02 -38.91 -28.20
N GLY A 753 16.44 -37.75 -27.88
CA GLY A 753 17.16 -36.50 -27.63
C GLY A 753 17.21 -35.55 -28.83
N MET A 754 16.87 -35.99 -30.04
CA MET A 754 16.77 -35.10 -31.20
C MET A 754 15.63 -34.09 -31.04
N THR A 755 15.85 -32.87 -31.53
CA THR A 755 14.87 -31.77 -31.46
C THR A 755 14.91 -30.93 -32.73
N GLY A 756 13.78 -30.31 -33.06
CA GLY A 756 13.66 -29.36 -34.18
C GLY A 756 13.08 -29.99 -35.44
N ASN A 757 12.43 -29.19 -36.28
CA ASN A 757 11.96 -29.67 -37.57
C ASN A 757 13.18 -30.01 -38.46
N ILE A 758 13.12 -31.12 -39.20
CA ILE A 758 14.20 -31.54 -40.09
C ILE A 758 13.69 -31.79 -41.51
N ILE A 759 14.58 -31.60 -42.48
CA ILE A 759 14.39 -32.02 -43.87
C ILE A 759 15.43 -33.10 -44.16
N VAL A 760 15.02 -34.15 -44.85
CA VAL A 760 15.91 -35.24 -45.25
C VAL A 760 15.88 -35.43 -46.76
N TYR A 761 17.06 -35.46 -47.38
CA TYR A 761 17.28 -35.50 -48.81
C TYR A 761 17.65 -36.90 -49.25
N ALA A 762 16.93 -37.43 -50.25
CA ALA A 762 17.23 -38.73 -50.83
C ALA A 762 18.51 -38.67 -51.67
N LYS A 763 19.34 -39.71 -51.56
CA LYS A 763 20.41 -39.95 -52.53
C LYS A 763 20.01 -41.07 -53.47
N TRP A 764 20.16 -40.85 -54.76
CA TRP A 764 19.85 -41.84 -55.80
C TRP A 764 21.14 -42.34 -56.48
N GLY A 765 21.18 -43.62 -56.77
CA GLY A 765 22.19 -44.27 -57.62
C GLY A 765 21.67 -44.50 -59.04
N ASP A 766 22.59 -44.84 -59.94
CA ASP A 766 22.29 -45.12 -61.35
C ASP A 766 21.26 -46.25 -61.54
#